data_AF-A0A805ZRG1-F1
#
_entry.id   AF-A0A805ZRG1-F1
#
_cell.length_a   1.000
_cell.length_b   1.000
_cell.length_c   1.000
_cell.angle_alpha   90.00
_cell.angle_beta   90.00
_cell.angle_gamma   90.00
#
_symmetry.space_group_name_H-M   'P 1'
#
loop_
_entity.id
_entity.type
_entity.pdbx_description
1 polymer ?
#
loop_
_entity_poly.entity_id
_entity_poly.type
_entity_poly.pdbx_seq_one_letter_code
_entity_poly.pdbx_strand_id
1 'polypeptide(L)'
;MNIDELLSYAIRHFGKNSISELNDNSNLVAFSSPITKNWFALLDLDPKNKKLNINCGDFATTIRDLPGFSAASLIRDNKWVEVSLLLSEQKIKQSLEYAFKVVLMSNKVPNPEKLIYIPDANTDKANQQDVYHEQKINFNNWKKANDNNNPKQKADSNEAKTDLNFENTASVPEQIQKMIKSYRYDLAGSVRKEQNFYLQGKLMATYEDNYQKKQSFLRYYPTYHELTVGQARTYFAWRTKVRNNIYEKVSNSYAYIYLYELLNGIGVENVQDGLDKLINFNKNYAQIFSKEMAAYLDRWIRDYIIFYNINEKRNEFFQKEQEKDKKYEHLLYPNQFSDHEVAESLINLSNYKIENCPLYKKNPEKFEHLLVLVWQQILDLRQDGFDFLTNYITYKNQMTVQLFSAAVFNHKLIPKTVNFEIDQIRKYFYDKEKASWYCESYWGLAGQKSIVGNLLHEVDREVRKNFNLGRNLKPRKIEKHYLQAIKDGIKKYKIEEYKLKQPKIEINLAHLSTIREDAAGTRDSLLTEEELRAEKEEKQLEEITEKDRDEDFEDYGLSREELHTIKMLLKGENPAQYLKEKHLMTAVVIDNINERLFDEIGDNVIEFVNDVPAIIEDYQEDIEDMFLKGKN
;
A
#
# COMPACT_ATOMS: atom_id res chain seq x y z
N MET A 1 -2.03 -28.04 11.35
CA MET A 1 -2.79 -29.17 11.97
C MET A 1 -2.21 -29.42 13.35
N ASN A 2 -3.04 -29.55 14.39
CA ASN A 2 -2.52 -29.88 15.73
C ASN A 2 -2.18 -31.38 15.83
N ILE A 3 -1.40 -31.76 16.85
CA ILE A 3 -0.92 -33.14 17.00
C ILE A 3 -2.05 -34.11 17.33
N ASP A 4 -2.99 -33.70 18.17
CA ASP A 4 -4.10 -34.56 18.61
C ASP A 4 -5.02 -34.92 17.43
N GLU A 5 -5.27 -33.97 16.53
CA GLU A 5 -5.97 -34.19 15.26
C GLU A 5 -5.17 -35.11 14.33
N LEU A 6 -3.84 -34.95 14.26
CA LEU A 6 -2.98 -35.75 13.41
C LEU A 6 -2.96 -37.21 13.85
N LEU A 7 -2.78 -37.45 15.15
CA LEU A 7 -2.79 -38.78 15.75
C LEU A 7 -4.19 -39.40 15.65
N SER A 8 -5.25 -38.63 15.95
CA SER A 8 -6.64 -39.11 15.82
C SER A 8 -6.98 -39.48 14.38
N TYR A 9 -6.57 -38.67 13.39
CA TYR A 9 -6.73 -38.98 11.98
C TYR A 9 -5.96 -40.25 11.59
N ALA A 10 -4.71 -40.38 12.00
CA ALA A 10 -3.90 -41.55 11.67
C ALA A 10 -4.42 -42.86 12.29
N ILE A 11 -4.89 -42.83 13.55
CA ILE A 11 -5.53 -43.98 14.20
C ILE A 11 -6.79 -44.39 13.44
N ARG A 12 -7.61 -43.41 13.04
CA ARG A 12 -8.89 -43.66 12.36
C ARG A 12 -8.69 -44.17 10.92
N HIS A 13 -7.68 -43.64 10.22
CA HIS A 13 -7.50 -43.86 8.78
C HIS A 13 -6.52 -45.00 8.46
N PHE A 14 -5.48 -45.20 9.29
CA PHE A 14 -4.49 -46.25 9.10
C PHE A 14 -4.60 -47.37 10.14
N GLY A 15 -5.38 -47.19 11.22
CA GLY A 15 -5.60 -48.17 12.27
C GLY A 15 -4.69 -47.99 13.49
N LYS A 16 -5.18 -48.38 14.68
CA LYS A 16 -4.45 -48.21 15.96
C LYS A 16 -3.08 -48.91 15.98
N ASN A 17 -2.95 -50.04 15.29
CA ASN A 17 -1.70 -50.80 15.22
C ASN A 17 -0.65 -50.20 14.27
N SER A 18 -0.99 -49.10 13.59
CA SER A 18 -0.07 -48.36 12.71
C SER A 18 0.76 -47.33 13.45
N ILE A 19 0.52 -47.11 14.74
CA ILE A 19 1.23 -46.12 15.54
C ILE A 19 1.96 -46.86 16.66
N SER A 20 3.26 -46.63 16.76
CA SER A 20 4.11 -47.21 17.80
C SER A 20 5.05 -46.15 18.37
N GLU A 21 5.11 -46.08 19.68
CA GLU A 21 6.16 -45.35 20.40
C GLU A 21 7.49 -46.09 20.26
N LEU A 22 8.58 -45.35 20.11
CA LEU A 22 9.92 -45.92 20.01
C LEU A 22 10.50 -46.14 21.42
N ASN A 23 10.91 -47.38 21.71
CA ASN A 23 11.27 -47.87 23.05
C ASN A 23 12.37 -47.06 23.78
N ASP A 24 13.13 -46.21 23.08
CA ASP A 24 14.24 -45.42 23.64
C ASP A 24 14.00 -43.90 23.63
N ASN A 25 12.85 -43.41 23.15
CA ASN A 25 12.54 -41.97 23.18
C ASN A 25 11.03 -41.71 23.19
N SER A 26 10.49 -41.28 24.33
CA SER A 26 9.05 -41.02 24.51
C SER A 26 8.51 -39.86 23.66
N ASN A 27 9.38 -39.08 23.00
CA ASN A 27 8.98 -37.98 22.14
C ASN A 27 8.84 -38.36 20.67
N LEU A 28 9.21 -39.59 20.27
CA LEU A 28 9.12 -40.03 18.88
C LEU A 28 8.02 -41.06 18.67
N VAL A 29 7.14 -40.76 17.73
CA VAL A 29 6.02 -41.62 17.33
C VAL A 29 6.20 -42.05 15.89
N ALA A 30 6.39 -43.36 15.67
CA ALA A 30 6.54 -43.94 14.35
C ALA A 30 5.18 -44.42 13.80
N PHE A 31 4.97 -44.21 12.50
CA PHE A 31 3.81 -44.66 11.76
C PHE A 31 4.24 -45.78 10.81
N SER A 32 3.71 -46.98 11.02
CA SER A 32 4.06 -48.18 10.27
C SER A 32 2.85 -48.82 9.60
N SER A 33 3.07 -49.47 8.46
CA SER A 33 1.98 -50.20 7.80
C SER A 33 1.61 -51.45 8.60
N PRO A 34 0.32 -51.71 8.88
CA PRO A 34 -0.11 -52.95 9.53
C PRO A 34 0.28 -54.20 8.74
N ILE A 35 0.36 -54.06 7.41
CA ILE A 35 0.57 -55.12 6.43
C ILE A 35 2.07 -55.34 6.20
N THR A 36 2.82 -54.29 5.82
CA THR A 36 4.24 -54.43 5.44
C THR A 36 5.19 -54.18 6.59
N LYS A 37 4.72 -53.66 7.74
CA LYS A 37 5.50 -53.24 8.92
C LYS A 37 6.54 -52.12 8.68
N ASN A 38 6.73 -51.72 7.43
CA ASN A 38 7.58 -50.62 7.02
C ASN A 38 7.04 -49.28 7.55
N TRP A 39 7.96 -48.40 7.97
CA TRP A 39 7.62 -47.04 8.40
C TRP A 39 7.33 -46.13 7.22
N PHE A 40 6.25 -45.37 7.33
CA PHE A 40 5.86 -44.36 6.35
C PHE A 40 5.85 -42.94 6.90
N ALA A 41 5.79 -42.77 8.23
CA ALA A 41 5.98 -41.47 8.86
C ALA A 41 6.66 -41.59 10.24
N LEU A 42 7.27 -40.50 10.68
CA LEU A 42 7.88 -40.34 12.00
C LEU A 42 7.58 -38.93 12.51
N LEU A 43 6.92 -38.84 13.66
CA LEU A 43 6.53 -37.59 14.30
C LEU A 43 7.38 -37.36 15.54
N ASP A 44 7.94 -36.15 15.64
CA ASP A 44 8.62 -35.64 16.82
C ASP A 44 7.68 -34.74 17.63
N LEU A 45 7.47 -35.13 18.88
CA LEU A 45 6.61 -34.48 19.86
C LEU A 45 7.35 -33.45 20.72
N ASP A 46 8.65 -33.18 20.47
CA ASP A 46 9.40 -32.14 21.19
C ASP A 46 8.63 -30.79 21.17
N PRO A 47 8.29 -30.23 22.36
CA PRO A 47 7.58 -28.96 22.46
C PRO A 47 8.23 -27.79 21.71
N LYS A 48 9.55 -27.81 21.51
CA LYS A 48 10.31 -26.71 20.88
C LYS A 48 10.42 -26.83 19.36
N ASN A 49 10.32 -28.03 18.79
CA ASN A 49 10.53 -28.28 17.35
C ASN A 49 9.73 -29.49 16.86
N LYS A 50 8.40 -29.37 16.85
CA LYS A 50 7.49 -30.40 16.34
C LYS A 50 7.68 -30.62 14.85
N LYS A 51 8.01 -31.85 14.44
CA LYS A 51 8.36 -32.17 13.06
C LYS A 51 7.73 -33.48 12.61
N LEU A 52 7.17 -33.49 11.41
CA LEU A 52 6.63 -34.70 10.79
C LEU A 52 7.50 -35.09 9.60
N ASN A 53 8.15 -36.25 9.66
CA ASN A 53 8.92 -36.81 8.56
C ASN A 53 8.09 -37.89 7.89
N ILE A 54 8.05 -37.92 6.56
CA ILE A 54 7.28 -38.92 5.78
C ILE A 54 8.14 -39.54 4.69
N ASN A 55 7.87 -40.81 4.38
CA ASN A 55 8.53 -41.54 3.31
C ASN A 55 7.81 -41.31 1.99
N CYS A 56 8.41 -40.56 1.07
CA CYS A 56 7.86 -40.29 -0.25
C CYS A 56 8.57 -41.05 -1.37
N GLY A 57 9.43 -42.02 -1.04
CA GLY A 57 10.15 -42.81 -2.02
C GLY A 57 10.95 -41.93 -3.00
N ASP A 58 10.97 -42.29 -4.27
CA ASP A 58 11.73 -41.55 -5.28
C ASP A 58 11.15 -40.14 -5.54
N PHE A 59 9.89 -39.91 -5.16
CA PHE A 59 9.22 -38.61 -5.27
C PHE A 59 9.65 -37.61 -4.20
N ALA A 60 10.33 -38.07 -3.13
CA ALA A 60 10.90 -37.22 -2.09
C ALA A 60 11.78 -36.11 -2.68
N THR A 61 12.61 -36.43 -3.68
CA THR A 61 13.50 -35.47 -4.34
C THR A 61 12.76 -34.36 -5.09
N THR A 62 11.50 -34.58 -5.46
CA THR A 62 10.66 -33.62 -6.18
C THR A 62 9.92 -32.68 -5.24
N ILE A 63 9.44 -33.19 -4.10
CA ILE A 63 8.59 -32.42 -3.18
C ILE A 63 9.33 -31.77 -2.04
N ARG A 64 10.56 -32.21 -1.74
CA ARG A 64 11.39 -31.69 -0.64
C ARG A 64 11.55 -30.17 -0.67
N ASP A 65 11.50 -29.58 -1.86
CA ASP A 65 11.77 -28.15 -2.06
C ASP A 65 10.46 -27.34 -2.27
N LEU A 66 9.29 -27.94 -2.07
CA LEU A 66 7.99 -27.26 -2.12
C LEU A 66 7.71 -26.51 -0.80
N PRO A 67 6.91 -25.43 -0.82
CA PRO A 67 6.52 -24.71 0.39
C PRO A 67 5.90 -25.65 1.44
N GLY A 68 6.49 -25.66 2.63
CA GLY A 68 6.08 -26.53 3.74
C GLY A 68 6.69 -27.93 3.72
N PHE A 69 7.63 -28.22 2.82
CA PHE A 69 8.43 -29.45 2.83
C PHE A 69 9.92 -29.09 2.95
N SER A 70 10.73 -29.99 3.50
CA SER A 70 12.18 -29.83 3.60
C SER A 70 12.89 -31.18 3.71
N ALA A 71 14.23 -31.18 3.74
CA ALA A 71 15.00 -32.41 3.94
C ALA A 71 14.68 -33.03 5.31
N ALA A 72 14.50 -34.35 5.36
CA ALA A 72 14.26 -35.05 6.61
C ALA A 72 15.40 -34.78 7.61
N SER A 73 15.06 -34.24 8.78
CA SER A 73 16.05 -33.95 9.82
C SER A 73 16.30 -35.13 10.77
N LEU A 74 15.35 -36.06 10.85
CA LEU A 74 15.42 -37.23 11.76
C LEU A 74 15.87 -38.51 11.07
N ILE A 75 15.82 -38.58 9.73
CA ILE A 75 16.11 -39.79 8.95
C ILE A 75 17.10 -39.45 7.84
N ARG A 76 18.26 -40.12 7.84
CA ARG A 76 19.33 -39.94 6.83
C ARG A 76 19.09 -40.76 5.55
N ASP A 77 17.86 -40.75 5.04
CA ASP A 77 17.46 -41.41 3.80
C ASP A 77 16.83 -40.37 2.87
N ASN A 78 17.31 -40.31 1.62
CA ASN A 78 16.84 -39.33 0.63
C ASN A 78 15.41 -39.59 0.12
N LYS A 79 14.81 -40.72 0.51
CA LYS A 79 13.39 -41.04 0.29
C LYS A 79 12.46 -40.40 1.32
N TRP A 80 13.01 -39.76 2.34
CA TRP A 80 12.23 -39.10 3.38
C TRP A 80 12.28 -37.58 3.24
N VAL A 81 11.16 -36.95 3.56
CA VAL A 81 11.01 -35.50 3.60
C VAL A 81 10.36 -35.08 4.91
N GLU A 82 10.74 -33.92 5.41
CA GLU A 82 10.09 -33.27 6.54
C GLU A 82 8.95 -32.40 6.03
N VAL A 83 7.81 -32.44 6.72
CA VAL A 83 6.57 -31.74 6.41
C VAL A 83 6.28 -30.78 7.55
N SER A 84 6.09 -29.51 7.20
CA SER A 84 5.70 -28.47 8.13
C SER A 84 4.24 -28.66 8.55
N LEU A 85 4.01 -28.72 9.87
CA LEU A 85 2.66 -28.78 10.45
C LEU A 85 1.87 -27.47 10.27
N LEU A 86 2.51 -26.41 9.76
CA LEU A 86 1.89 -25.15 9.37
C LEU A 86 1.16 -25.23 8.01
N LEU A 87 1.32 -26.34 7.27
CA LEU A 87 0.53 -26.59 6.06
C LEU A 87 -0.95 -26.80 6.38
N SER A 88 -1.81 -26.62 5.37
CA SER A 88 -3.24 -26.89 5.51
C SER A 88 -3.47 -28.37 5.85
N GLU A 89 -4.47 -28.65 6.69
CA GLU A 89 -4.78 -30.02 7.12
C GLU A 89 -4.95 -30.99 5.95
N GLN A 90 -5.61 -30.53 4.88
CA GLN A 90 -5.83 -31.33 3.68
C GLN A 90 -4.51 -31.78 3.05
N LYS A 91 -3.51 -30.90 2.98
CA LYS A 91 -2.19 -31.22 2.41
C LYS A 91 -1.42 -32.19 3.30
N ILE A 92 -1.51 -32.04 4.61
CA ILE A 92 -0.86 -32.95 5.57
C ILE A 92 -1.47 -34.35 5.46
N LYS A 93 -2.80 -34.45 5.42
CA LYS A 93 -3.54 -35.71 5.23
C LYS A 93 -3.15 -36.41 3.92
N GLN A 94 -3.17 -35.68 2.80
CA GLN A 94 -2.75 -36.21 1.49
C GLN A 94 -1.29 -36.70 1.48
N SER A 95 -0.40 -36.00 2.18
CA SER A 95 1.01 -36.36 2.26
C SER A 95 1.21 -37.67 3.05
N LEU A 96 0.46 -37.86 4.14
CA LEU A 96 0.46 -39.11 4.90
C LEU A 96 -0.13 -40.28 4.11
N GLU A 97 -1.26 -40.08 3.42
CA GLU A 97 -1.87 -41.10 2.56
C GLU A 97 -0.93 -41.53 1.43
N TYR A 98 -0.24 -40.57 0.82
CA TYR A 98 0.76 -40.84 -0.20
C TYR A 98 1.91 -41.68 0.36
N ALA A 99 2.47 -41.29 1.51
CA ALA A 99 3.57 -42.03 2.14
C ALA A 99 3.17 -43.46 2.52
N PHE A 100 1.95 -43.63 3.04
CA PHE A 100 1.38 -44.95 3.32
C PHE A 100 1.28 -45.82 2.06
N LYS A 101 0.81 -45.24 0.94
CA LYS A 101 0.70 -45.93 -0.35
C LYS A 101 2.06 -46.34 -0.92
N VAL A 102 3.07 -45.48 -0.82
CA VAL A 102 4.45 -45.79 -1.25
C VAL A 102 4.98 -47.03 -0.51
N VAL A 103 4.70 -47.11 0.78
CA VAL A 103 5.15 -48.21 1.62
C VAL A 103 4.38 -49.52 1.38
N LEU A 104 3.10 -49.45 0.98
CA LEU A 104 2.33 -50.62 0.53
C LEU A 104 2.80 -51.16 -0.83
N MET A 105 3.37 -50.30 -1.69
CA MET A 105 3.88 -50.67 -3.01
C MET A 105 5.33 -51.18 -3.00
N SER A 106 6.00 -51.17 -1.84
CA SER A 106 7.42 -51.52 -1.70
C SER A 106 7.62 -52.97 -1.24
N ASN A 107 8.18 -53.82 -2.11
CA ASN A 107 8.44 -55.27 -1.83
C ASN A 107 9.72 -55.55 -1.00
N LYS A 108 10.30 -54.55 -0.31
CA LYS A 108 11.50 -54.74 0.51
C LYS A 108 11.24 -54.34 1.96
N VAL A 109 11.67 -55.19 2.89
CA VAL A 109 11.74 -54.92 4.33
C VAL A 109 13.18 -54.49 4.66
N PRO A 110 13.41 -53.28 5.22
CA PRO A 110 14.67 -52.96 5.88
C PRO A 110 14.49 -52.73 7.38
N ASN A 111 15.53 -53.15 8.12
CA ASN A 111 15.64 -53.14 9.58
C ASN A 111 15.93 -51.71 10.11
N PRO A 112 15.01 -51.06 10.86
CA PRO A 112 15.06 -49.62 11.17
C PRO A 112 16.04 -49.21 12.28
N GLU A 113 16.68 -50.15 12.99
CA GLU A 113 17.50 -49.86 14.17
C GLU A 113 18.93 -49.35 13.89
N LYS A 114 19.27 -48.98 12.64
CA LYS A 114 20.61 -48.42 12.29
C LYS A 114 20.61 -47.03 11.65
N LEU A 115 19.50 -46.28 11.69
CA LEU A 115 19.38 -45.00 10.95
C LEU A 115 19.00 -43.77 11.78
N ILE A 116 18.99 -43.84 13.11
CA ILE A 116 18.67 -42.70 13.97
C ILE A 116 19.95 -41.92 14.34
N TYR A 117 19.98 -40.61 14.11
CA TYR A 117 20.99 -39.69 14.64
C TYR A 117 20.32 -38.74 15.62
N ILE A 118 20.71 -38.81 16.89
CA ILE A 118 20.27 -37.91 17.97
C ILE A 118 21.40 -36.90 18.23
N PRO A 119 21.19 -35.59 18.07
CA PRO A 119 22.19 -34.59 18.46
C PRO A 119 22.04 -34.26 19.95
N ASP A 120 23.01 -34.65 20.78
CA ASP A 120 23.08 -34.18 22.16
C ASP A 120 23.74 -32.80 22.24
N ALA A 121 23.12 -31.91 23.03
CA ALA A 121 23.43 -30.48 23.13
C ALA A 121 24.70 -30.12 23.93
N ASN A 122 25.60 -31.07 24.25
CA ASN A 122 26.61 -30.86 25.30
C ASN A 122 28.06 -31.28 24.99
N THR A 123 28.49 -31.36 23.74
CA THR A 123 29.92 -31.68 23.45
C THR A 123 30.54 -30.80 22.36
N ASP A 124 30.58 -29.50 22.61
CA ASP A 124 31.35 -28.51 21.83
C ASP A 124 32.80 -28.32 22.33
N LYS A 125 33.38 -29.26 23.11
CA LYS A 125 34.74 -29.09 23.64
C LYS A 125 35.70 -30.29 23.64
N ALA A 126 35.35 -31.45 23.05
CA ALA A 126 36.20 -32.65 23.21
C ALA A 126 36.87 -33.22 21.94
N ASN A 127 36.37 -32.99 20.72
CA ASN A 127 36.93 -33.69 19.55
C ASN A 127 37.68 -32.76 18.59
N GLN A 128 38.84 -32.28 19.06
CA GLN A 128 39.92 -31.73 18.22
C GLN A 128 40.98 -32.78 17.85
N GLN A 129 40.70 -34.08 18.04
CA GLN A 129 41.59 -35.16 17.66
C GLN A 129 40.78 -36.25 16.94
N ASP A 130 40.68 -36.14 15.62
CA ASP A 130 40.61 -37.29 14.71
C ASP A 130 40.83 -36.77 13.29
N VAL A 131 42.11 -36.55 12.99
CA VAL A 131 42.60 -36.26 11.64
C VAL A 131 42.45 -37.53 10.81
N TYR A 132 41.73 -37.43 9.69
CA TYR A 132 41.58 -38.48 8.70
C TYR A 132 42.94 -39.05 8.27
N HIS A 133 43.05 -40.39 8.20
CA HIS A 133 44.16 -41.08 7.53
C HIS A 133 43.61 -41.92 6.37
N GLU A 134 44.18 -41.69 5.20
CA GLU A 134 43.80 -42.33 3.93
C GLU A 134 44.08 -43.84 3.97
N GLN A 135 43.04 -44.66 3.82
CA GLN A 135 43.18 -46.11 3.62
C GLN A 135 43.33 -46.44 2.13
N LYS A 136 44.45 -47.07 1.75
CA LYS A 136 44.64 -47.62 0.41
C LYS A 136 43.77 -48.87 0.20
N ILE A 137 42.87 -48.81 -0.78
CA ILE A 137 42.02 -49.93 -1.19
C ILE A 137 42.84 -50.88 -2.09
N ASN A 138 42.81 -52.18 -1.78
CA ASN A 138 43.51 -53.23 -2.53
C ASN A 138 42.55 -53.96 -3.49
N PHE A 139 42.86 -53.95 -4.79
CA PHE A 139 41.99 -54.46 -5.87
C PHE A 139 42.15 -55.96 -6.19
N ASN A 140 42.91 -56.72 -5.38
CA ASN A 140 43.28 -58.10 -5.71
C ASN A 140 42.13 -59.13 -5.75
N ASN A 141 40.92 -58.79 -5.26
CA ASN A 141 39.80 -59.75 -5.18
C ASN A 141 38.66 -59.51 -6.19
N TRP A 142 38.83 -58.64 -7.18
CA TRP A 142 37.78 -58.42 -8.18
C TRP A 142 37.86 -59.47 -9.31
N LYS A 143 37.27 -60.64 -9.09
CA LYS A 143 37.06 -61.63 -10.17
C LYS A 143 35.83 -61.27 -11.00
N LYS A 144 36.05 -61.04 -12.30
CA LYS A 144 35.00 -60.99 -13.34
C LYS A 144 34.36 -62.37 -13.48
N ALA A 145 33.06 -62.48 -13.27
CA ALA A 145 32.29 -63.65 -13.67
C ALA A 145 31.90 -63.51 -15.15
N ASN A 146 32.39 -64.42 -15.97
CA ASN A 146 31.87 -64.72 -17.31
C ASN A 146 31.74 -66.25 -17.42
N ASP A 147 30.85 -66.68 -18.33
CA ASP A 147 30.59 -68.04 -18.86
C ASP A 147 29.55 -68.86 -18.04
N ASN A 148 28.54 -69.56 -18.57
CA ASN A 148 28.02 -69.93 -19.90
C ASN A 148 26.68 -70.71 -19.59
N ASN A 149 25.52 -70.60 -20.27
CA ASN A 149 25.15 -71.17 -21.57
C ASN A 149 23.66 -70.88 -21.90
N ASN A 150 23.35 -70.23 -23.04
CA ASN A 150 22.59 -70.80 -24.18
C ASN A 150 22.16 -69.72 -25.21
N PRO A 151 21.98 -70.08 -26.50
CA PRO A 151 22.46 -69.24 -27.60
C PRO A 151 21.38 -68.56 -28.46
N LYS A 152 21.82 -67.52 -29.18
CA LYS A 152 21.24 -66.87 -30.39
C LYS A 152 20.07 -65.89 -30.19
N GLN A 153 20.37 -64.60 -30.27
CA GLN A 153 20.25 -63.82 -31.52
C GLN A 153 20.96 -62.46 -31.36
N LYS A 154 21.85 -62.14 -32.31
CA LYS A 154 22.52 -60.84 -32.45
C LYS A 154 21.55 -59.84 -33.08
N ALA A 155 21.46 -58.66 -32.49
CA ALA A 155 21.28 -57.41 -33.23
C ALA A 155 22.01 -56.30 -32.49
N ASP A 156 22.95 -55.67 -33.19
CA ASP A 156 23.86 -54.64 -32.70
C ASP A 156 23.12 -53.44 -32.09
N SER A 157 23.51 -53.03 -30.89
CA SER A 157 23.45 -51.62 -30.51
C SER A 157 24.69 -51.27 -29.69
N ASN A 158 25.47 -50.35 -30.21
CA ASN A 158 26.65 -49.78 -29.58
C ASN A 158 26.23 -49.05 -28.29
N GLU A 159 26.37 -49.70 -27.14
CA GLU A 159 26.36 -49.01 -25.84
C GLU A 159 27.65 -48.19 -25.70
N ALA A 160 27.52 -46.90 -25.99
CA ALA A 160 28.49 -45.90 -25.58
C ALA A 160 28.57 -45.90 -24.05
N LYS A 161 29.74 -46.29 -23.52
CA LYS A 161 30.09 -46.09 -22.11
C LYS A 161 29.86 -44.63 -21.74
N THR A 162 29.00 -44.41 -20.76
CA THR A 162 28.78 -43.09 -20.16
C THR A 162 30.01 -42.75 -19.31
N ASP A 163 30.90 -41.93 -19.87
CA ASP A 163 32.00 -41.31 -19.13
C ASP A 163 31.42 -40.40 -18.03
N LEU A 164 31.47 -40.86 -16.79
CA LEU A 164 31.28 -40.03 -15.60
C LEU A 164 32.51 -39.12 -15.45
N ASN A 165 32.53 -38.01 -16.19
CA ASN A 165 33.54 -36.95 -16.10
C ASN A 165 33.47 -36.27 -14.73
N PHE A 166 34.23 -36.75 -13.75
CA PHE A 166 34.72 -35.87 -12.68
C PHE A 166 35.82 -35.00 -13.32
N GLU A 167 35.50 -33.74 -13.63
CA GLU A 167 36.50 -32.80 -14.14
C GLU A 167 37.65 -32.71 -13.13
N ASN A 168 38.86 -32.99 -13.63
CA ASN A 168 40.11 -32.87 -12.87
C ASN A 168 40.18 -31.47 -12.23
N THR A 169 40.36 -31.40 -10.91
CA THR A 169 40.29 -30.15 -10.13
C THR A 169 41.28 -29.07 -10.60
N ALA A 170 42.35 -29.46 -11.31
CA ALA A 170 43.29 -28.55 -11.96
C ALA A 170 42.71 -27.73 -13.14
N SER A 171 41.56 -28.14 -13.70
CA SER A 171 40.91 -27.50 -14.88
C SER A 171 39.77 -26.54 -14.50
N VAL A 172 39.45 -26.42 -13.21
CA VAL A 172 38.36 -25.56 -12.72
C VAL A 172 38.86 -24.13 -12.58
N PRO A 173 38.25 -23.13 -13.24
CA PRO A 173 38.63 -21.72 -13.09
C PRO A 173 38.65 -21.27 -11.62
N GLU A 174 39.65 -20.48 -11.23
CA GLU A 174 39.87 -20.08 -9.83
C GLU A 174 38.65 -19.34 -9.25
N GLN A 175 38.00 -18.48 -10.04
CA GLN A 175 36.78 -17.78 -9.62
C GLN A 175 35.64 -18.73 -9.33
N ILE A 176 35.45 -19.79 -10.12
CA ILE A 176 34.42 -20.82 -9.88
C ILE A 176 34.74 -21.60 -8.60
N GLN A 177 36.01 -21.92 -8.34
CA GLN A 177 36.41 -22.55 -7.08
C GLN A 177 36.10 -21.64 -5.88
N LYS A 178 36.41 -20.34 -5.97
CA LYS A 178 36.11 -19.34 -4.93
C LYS A 178 34.61 -19.23 -4.68
N MET A 179 33.79 -19.16 -5.74
CA MET A 179 32.33 -19.11 -5.65
C MET A 179 31.76 -20.36 -4.96
N ILE A 180 32.25 -21.56 -5.29
CA ILE A 180 31.78 -22.81 -4.65
C ILE A 180 32.13 -22.80 -3.15
N LYS A 181 33.37 -22.40 -2.80
CA LYS A 181 33.84 -22.35 -1.41
C LYS A 181 33.18 -21.26 -0.58
N SER A 182 32.64 -20.21 -1.20
CA SER A 182 32.02 -19.09 -0.47
C SER A 182 30.63 -19.42 0.08
N TYR A 183 30.09 -20.63 -0.17
CA TYR A 183 28.76 -21.01 0.29
C TYR A 183 28.72 -21.13 1.82
N ARG A 184 27.79 -20.41 2.43
CA ARG A 184 27.61 -20.32 3.87
C ARG A 184 26.52 -21.27 4.37
N TYR A 185 26.94 -22.30 5.08
CA TYR A 185 26.06 -23.30 5.71
C TYR A 185 25.55 -22.88 7.10
N ASP A 186 26.16 -21.85 7.70
CA ASP A 186 25.78 -21.25 8.98
C ASP A 186 24.49 -20.43 8.90
N LEU A 187 24.09 -20.00 7.69
CA LEU A 187 22.87 -19.22 7.47
C LEU A 187 21.60 -20.02 7.80
N ALA A 188 20.60 -19.33 8.38
CA ALA A 188 19.28 -19.91 8.65
C ALA A 188 18.61 -20.43 7.37
N GLY A 189 17.97 -21.60 7.44
CA GLY A 189 17.42 -22.30 6.27
C GLY A 189 16.45 -21.46 5.43
N SER A 190 15.65 -20.60 6.07
CA SER A 190 14.66 -19.73 5.42
C SER A 190 15.26 -18.69 4.45
N VAL A 191 16.51 -18.28 4.66
CA VAL A 191 17.17 -17.21 3.90
C VAL A 191 18.50 -17.64 3.27
N ARG A 192 18.98 -18.84 3.61
CA ARG A 192 20.27 -19.39 3.16
C ARG A 192 20.40 -19.39 1.65
N LYS A 193 19.35 -19.81 0.93
CA LYS A 193 19.38 -19.94 -0.54
C LYS A 193 19.58 -18.58 -1.21
N GLU A 194 18.73 -17.61 -0.86
CA GLU A 194 18.73 -16.27 -1.46
C GLU A 194 20.00 -15.47 -1.13
N GLN A 195 20.46 -15.52 0.12
CA GLN A 195 21.68 -14.82 0.52
C GLN A 195 22.94 -15.42 -0.09
N ASN A 196 23.06 -16.76 -0.11
CA ASN A 196 24.20 -17.39 -0.78
C ASN A 196 24.21 -17.09 -2.27
N PHE A 197 23.05 -17.16 -2.93
CA PHE A 197 22.92 -16.78 -4.33
C PHE A 197 23.41 -15.36 -4.58
N TYR A 198 22.98 -14.40 -3.76
CA TYR A 198 23.43 -13.01 -3.86
C TYR A 198 24.94 -12.85 -3.67
N LEU A 199 25.51 -13.45 -2.61
CA LEU A 199 26.94 -13.35 -2.30
C LEU A 199 27.80 -13.98 -3.41
N GLN A 200 27.43 -15.19 -3.86
CA GLN A 200 28.11 -15.88 -4.96
C GLN A 200 28.00 -15.08 -6.26
N GLY A 201 26.82 -14.53 -6.57
CA GLY A 201 26.64 -13.74 -7.77
C GLY A 201 27.42 -12.43 -7.73
N LYS A 202 27.54 -11.76 -6.57
CA LYS A 202 28.40 -10.58 -6.41
C LYS A 202 29.88 -10.90 -6.66
N LEU A 203 30.38 -12.06 -6.18
CA LEU A 203 31.74 -12.51 -6.49
C LEU A 203 31.94 -12.76 -8.00
N MET A 204 30.89 -13.20 -8.69
CA MET A 204 30.93 -13.53 -10.12
C MET A 204 30.36 -12.42 -11.02
N ALA A 205 30.16 -11.21 -10.49
CA ALA A 205 29.45 -10.14 -11.20
C ALA A 205 30.12 -9.77 -12.53
N THR A 206 31.45 -9.73 -12.56
CA THR A 206 32.27 -9.40 -13.74
C THR A 206 32.91 -10.62 -14.40
N TYR A 207 32.69 -11.83 -13.86
CA TYR A 207 33.29 -13.03 -14.43
C TYR A 207 32.67 -13.39 -15.79
N GLU A 208 33.55 -13.69 -16.74
CA GLU A 208 33.25 -14.16 -18.08
C GLU A 208 33.93 -15.52 -18.32
N ASP A 209 33.35 -16.32 -19.20
CA ASP A 209 33.89 -17.64 -19.57
C ASP A 209 33.73 -17.86 -21.08
N ASN A 210 34.51 -18.78 -21.64
CA ASN A 210 34.51 -19.14 -23.05
C ASN A 210 34.40 -20.66 -23.27
N TYR A 211 33.89 -21.38 -22.26
CA TYR A 211 33.70 -22.82 -22.28
C TYR A 211 32.83 -23.29 -23.45
N GLN A 212 33.35 -24.24 -24.23
CA GLN A 212 32.73 -24.69 -25.48
C GLN A 212 31.69 -25.80 -25.28
N LYS A 213 31.76 -26.55 -24.17
CA LYS A 213 30.82 -27.65 -23.93
C LYS A 213 29.49 -27.10 -23.38
N LYS A 214 28.39 -27.66 -23.87
CA LYS A 214 27.03 -27.34 -23.39
C LYS A 214 26.52 -28.49 -22.53
N GLN A 215 26.28 -28.23 -21.25
CA GLN A 215 25.64 -29.18 -20.33
C GLN A 215 24.22 -28.74 -20.01
N SER A 216 23.25 -29.66 -20.09
CA SER A 216 21.87 -29.39 -19.73
C SER A 216 21.71 -29.25 -18.22
N PHE A 217 20.74 -28.42 -17.81
CA PHE A 217 20.42 -28.19 -16.41
C PHE A 217 18.94 -27.83 -16.26
N LEU A 218 18.22 -28.56 -15.42
CA LEU A 218 16.80 -28.33 -15.16
C LEU A 218 16.50 -28.44 -13.67
N ARG A 219 16.18 -27.31 -13.07
CA ARG A 219 15.75 -27.13 -11.68
C ARG A 219 14.76 -25.98 -11.57
N TYR A 220 13.85 -26.09 -10.61
CA TYR A 220 13.03 -24.97 -10.15
C TYR A 220 13.84 -24.11 -9.18
N TYR A 221 13.68 -22.79 -9.27
CA TYR A 221 14.44 -21.81 -8.47
C TYR A 221 15.95 -22.06 -8.47
N PRO A 222 16.59 -22.18 -9.63
CA PRO A 222 18.00 -22.58 -9.75
C PRO A 222 18.95 -21.57 -9.10
N THR A 223 20.06 -22.06 -8.54
CA THR A 223 21.16 -21.22 -8.00
C THR A 223 22.53 -21.77 -8.39
N TYR A 224 23.60 -20.97 -8.21
CA TYR A 224 24.97 -21.42 -8.52
C TYR A 224 25.40 -22.66 -7.73
N HIS A 225 24.93 -22.81 -6.49
CA HIS A 225 25.31 -23.92 -5.61
C HIS A 225 24.85 -25.28 -6.14
N GLU A 226 23.83 -25.30 -7.00
CA GLU A 226 23.27 -26.52 -7.58
C GLU A 226 23.98 -26.94 -8.88
N LEU A 227 24.84 -26.09 -9.43
CA LEU A 227 25.54 -26.33 -10.68
C LEU A 227 26.78 -27.20 -10.45
N THR A 228 26.98 -28.21 -11.30
CA THR A 228 28.31 -28.81 -11.46
C THR A 228 29.29 -27.78 -12.06
N VAL A 229 30.59 -28.05 -11.99
CA VAL A 229 31.59 -27.15 -12.62
C VAL A 229 31.31 -26.96 -14.11
N GLY A 230 31.09 -28.04 -14.85
CA GLY A 230 30.78 -27.96 -16.27
C GLY A 230 29.50 -27.16 -16.56
N GLN A 231 28.46 -27.29 -15.74
CA GLN A 231 27.22 -26.50 -15.85
C GLN A 231 27.45 -25.03 -15.51
N ALA A 232 28.26 -24.72 -14.49
CA ALA A 232 28.63 -23.35 -14.14
C ALA A 232 29.42 -22.68 -15.27
N ARG A 233 30.38 -23.39 -15.88
CA ARG A 233 31.12 -22.90 -17.04
C ARG A 233 30.23 -22.71 -18.27
N THR A 234 29.30 -23.65 -18.52
CA THR A 234 28.26 -23.47 -19.57
C THR A 234 27.44 -22.22 -19.32
N TYR A 235 26.99 -22.00 -18.08
CA TYR A 235 26.21 -20.81 -17.69
C TYR A 235 27.00 -19.51 -17.92
N PHE A 236 28.21 -19.40 -17.40
CA PHE A 236 29.01 -18.17 -17.50
C PHE A 236 29.42 -17.87 -18.95
N ALA A 237 29.68 -18.89 -19.77
CA ALA A 237 29.95 -18.69 -21.19
C ALA A 237 28.71 -18.19 -21.95
N TRP A 238 27.53 -18.75 -21.64
CA TRP A 238 26.27 -18.27 -22.20
C TRP A 238 25.92 -16.85 -21.73
N ARG A 239 26.07 -16.56 -20.43
CA ARG A 239 25.87 -15.22 -19.85
C ARG A 239 26.77 -14.17 -20.51
N THR A 240 28.02 -14.53 -20.81
CA THR A 240 28.96 -13.65 -21.53
C THR A 240 28.42 -13.26 -22.91
N LYS A 241 27.84 -14.22 -23.65
CA LYS A 241 27.17 -13.95 -24.93
C LYS A 241 25.96 -13.04 -24.75
N VAL A 242 25.10 -13.33 -23.78
CA VAL A 242 23.88 -12.53 -23.51
C VAL A 242 24.22 -11.08 -23.19
N ARG A 243 25.29 -10.83 -22.41
CA ARG A 243 25.79 -9.47 -22.10
C ARG A 243 26.31 -8.72 -23.32
N ASN A 244 26.78 -9.45 -24.33
CA ASN A 244 27.18 -8.91 -25.63
C ASN A 244 26.00 -8.89 -26.64
N ASN A 245 24.76 -8.95 -26.16
CA ASN A 245 23.52 -8.97 -26.98
C ASN A 245 23.40 -10.16 -27.94
N ILE A 246 24.09 -11.28 -27.66
CA ILE A 246 23.99 -12.51 -28.42
C ILE A 246 23.10 -13.49 -27.65
N TYR A 247 21.89 -13.70 -28.14
CA TYR A 247 20.87 -14.53 -27.51
C TYR A 247 20.76 -15.91 -28.17
N GLU A 248 21.20 -16.95 -27.47
CA GLU A 248 21.08 -18.35 -27.92
C GLU A 248 20.21 -19.16 -26.96
N LYS A 249 19.34 -20.02 -27.47
CA LYS A 249 18.52 -20.92 -26.64
C LYS A 249 19.40 -21.80 -25.75
N VAL A 250 19.09 -21.80 -24.46
CA VAL A 250 19.73 -22.64 -23.43
C VAL A 250 18.66 -23.27 -22.53
N SER A 251 19.04 -24.18 -21.62
CA SER A 251 18.10 -24.70 -20.62
C SER A 251 17.51 -23.57 -19.77
N ASN A 252 16.18 -23.54 -19.60
CA ASN A 252 15.47 -22.44 -18.93
C ASN A 252 16.04 -22.09 -17.56
N SER A 253 16.55 -23.08 -16.81
CA SER A 253 17.13 -22.84 -15.50
C SER A 253 18.33 -21.88 -15.54
N TYR A 254 19.17 -21.91 -16.58
CA TYR A 254 20.25 -20.93 -16.73
C TYR A 254 19.73 -19.51 -16.99
N ALA A 255 18.70 -19.38 -17.81
CA ALA A 255 18.06 -18.09 -18.05
C ALA A 255 17.42 -17.53 -16.77
N TYR A 256 16.81 -18.38 -15.94
CA TYR A 256 16.32 -17.96 -14.61
C TYR A 256 17.45 -17.51 -13.67
N ILE A 257 18.60 -18.20 -13.65
CA ILE A 257 19.77 -17.73 -12.88
C ILE A 257 20.15 -16.30 -13.32
N TYR A 258 20.23 -16.04 -14.63
CA TYR A 258 20.53 -14.70 -15.14
C TYR A 258 19.46 -13.66 -14.78
N LEU A 259 18.18 -14.00 -14.85
CA LEU A 259 17.11 -13.10 -14.40
C LEU A 259 17.25 -12.80 -12.90
N TYR A 260 17.51 -13.81 -12.08
CA TYR A 260 17.72 -13.61 -10.65
C TYR A 260 18.95 -12.74 -10.37
N GLU A 261 20.03 -12.86 -11.13
CA GLU A 261 21.16 -11.93 -11.05
C GLU A 261 20.71 -10.47 -11.24
N LEU A 262 19.99 -10.18 -12.34
CA LEU A 262 19.52 -8.84 -12.66
C LEU A 262 18.59 -8.28 -11.58
N LEU A 263 17.62 -9.08 -11.10
CA LEU A 263 16.71 -8.67 -10.02
C LEU A 263 17.48 -8.30 -8.75
N ASN A 264 18.51 -9.06 -8.40
CA ASN A 264 19.40 -8.82 -7.27
C ASN A 264 20.44 -7.69 -7.52
N GLY A 265 20.41 -7.02 -8.67
CA GLY A 265 21.38 -5.99 -9.01
C GLY A 265 22.81 -6.52 -9.17
N ILE A 266 22.97 -7.72 -9.74
CA ILE A 266 24.25 -8.37 -9.99
C ILE A 266 24.63 -8.18 -11.46
N GLY A 267 25.81 -7.59 -11.72
CA GLY A 267 26.23 -7.31 -13.09
C GLY A 267 25.49 -6.15 -13.76
N VAL A 268 24.93 -5.26 -12.95
CA VAL A 268 24.29 -4.01 -13.37
C VAL A 268 25.12 -2.83 -12.87
N GLU A 269 25.22 -1.78 -13.68
CA GLU A 269 25.96 -0.56 -13.34
C GLU A 269 25.15 0.34 -12.40
N ASN A 270 23.86 0.47 -12.71
CA ASN A 270 22.89 1.21 -11.91
C ASN A 270 21.50 0.56 -12.06
N VAL A 271 20.53 1.10 -11.32
CA VAL A 271 19.16 0.59 -11.30
C VAL A 271 18.49 0.65 -12.68
N GLN A 272 18.76 1.71 -13.46
CA GLN A 272 18.18 1.88 -14.79
C GLN A 272 18.75 0.86 -15.78
N ASP A 273 20.06 0.64 -15.76
CA ASP A 273 20.74 -0.41 -16.54
C ASP A 273 20.17 -1.80 -16.22
N GLY A 274 19.89 -2.08 -14.94
CA GLY A 274 19.22 -3.32 -14.55
C GLY A 274 17.82 -3.47 -15.16
N LEU A 275 17.01 -2.41 -15.12
CA LEU A 275 15.68 -2.39 -15.74
C LEU A 275 15.76 -2.59 -17.26
N ASP A 276 16.65 -1.86 -17.94
CA ASP A 276 16.83 -1.94 -19.39
C ASP A 276 17.27 -3.34 -19.82
N LYS A 277 18.18 -3.98 -19.07
CA LYS A 277 18.58 -5.37 -19.29
C LYS A 277 17.41 -6.34 -19.13
N LEU A 278 16.54 -6.17 -18.14
CA LEU A 278 15.33 -6.99 -17.97
C LEU A 278 14.37 -6.84 -19.15
N ILE A 279 14.10 -5.61 -19.59
CA ILE A 279 13.22 -5.31 -20.73
C ILE A 279 13.79 -5.90 -22.02
N ASN A 280 15.08 -5.66 -22.29
CA ASN A 280 15.77 -6.18 -23.47
C ASN A 280 15.81 -7.71 -23.48
N PHE A 281 16.05 -8.34 -22.34
CA PHE A 281 16.01 -9.80 -22.23
C PHE A 281 14.60 -10.36 -22.45
N ASN A 282 13.55 -9.67 -21.97
CA ASN A 282 12.17 -10.08 -22.23
C ASN A 282 11.87 -10.11 -23.72
N LYS A 283 12.19 -9.00 -24.41
CA LYS A 283 11.96 -8.80 -25.84
C LYS A 283 12.77 -9.78 -26.71
N ASN A 284 14.06 -9.91 -26.43
CA ASN A 284 15.00 -10.61 -27.32
C ASN A 284 15.20 -12.09 -26.96
N TYR A 285 14.78 -12.54 -25.78
CA TYR A 285 14.93 -13.93 -25.34
C TYR A 285 13.63 -14.54 -24.86
N ALA A 286 13.01 -14.00 -23.81
CA ALA A 286 11.90 -14.66 -23.12
C ALA A 286 10.68 -14.84 -24.05
N GLN A 287 10.25 -13.79 -24.74
CA GLN A 287 9.11 -13.85 -25.66
C GLN A 287 9.32 -14.83 -26.83
N ILE A 288 10.57 -15.04 -27.25
CA ILE A 288 10.93 -15.92 -28.36
C ILE A 288 11.01 -17.38 -27.91
N PHE A 289 11.66 -17.64 -26.77
CA PHE A 289 12.02 -18.99 -26.36
C PHE A 289 11.16 -19.58 -25.23
N SER A 290 10.45 -18.76 -24.43
CA SER A 290 9.62 -19.21 -23.31
C SER A 290 8.52 -18.20 -22.91
N LYS A 291 7.28 -18.45 -23.36
CA LYS A 291 6.10 -17.63 -22.99
C LYS A 291 5.86 -17.57 -21.48
N GLU A 292 6.12 -18.67 -20.78
CA GLU A 292 5.99 -18.74 -19.32
C GLU A 292 6.96 -17.78 -18.63
N MET A 293 8.23 -17.75 -19.09
CA MET A 293 9.24 -16.83 -18.57
C MET A 293 8.87 -15.37 -18.85
N ALA A 294 8.33 -15.07 -20.03
CA ALA A 294 7.87 -13.73 -20.36
C ALA A 294 6.77 -13.26 -19.38
N ALA A 295 5.81 -14.13 -19.04
CA ALA A 295 4.76 -13.81 -18.08
C ALA A 295 5.31 -13.52 -16.66
N TYR A 296 6.31 -14.29 -16.20
CA TYR A 296 7.00 -13.99 -14.94
C TYR A 296 7.77 -12.68 -15.01
N LEU A 297 8.46 -12.43 -16.12
CA LEU A 297 9.30 -11.26 -16.30
C LEU A 297 8.48 -9.96 -16.38
N ASP A 298 7.30 -9.98 -17.00
CA ASP A 298 6.36 -8.85 -16.98
C ASP A 298 5.95 -8.46 -15.55
N ARG A 299 5.79 -9.44 -14.66
CA ARG A 299 5.51 -9.19 -13.24
C ARG A 299 6.75 -8.69 -12.52
N TRP A 300 7.89 -9.35 -12.70
CA TRP A 300 9.12 -8.97 -12.00
C TRP A 300 9.65 -7.60 -12.43
N ILE A 301 9.41 -7.15 -13.66
CA ILE A 301 9.74 -5.78 -14.09
C ILE A 301 8.93 -4.76 -13.28
N ARG A 302 7.63 -4.98 -13.06
CA ARG A 302 6.81 -4.12 -12.19
C ARG A 302 7.32 -4.15 -10.74
N ASP A 303 7.62 -5.33 -10.22
CA ASP A 303 8.19 -5.50 -8.87
C ASP A 303 9.55 -4.76 -8.75
N TYR A 304 10.37 -4.78 -9.81
CA TYR A 304 11.66 -4.10 -9.87
C TYR A 304 11.50 -2.58 -9.83
N ILE A 305 10.56 -2.03 -10.60
CA ILE A 305 10.22 -0.61 -10.60
C ILE A 305 9.79 -0.14 -9.20
N ILE A 306 8.93 -0.92 -8.52
CA ILE A 306 8.48 -0.63 -7.16
C ILE A 306 9.64 -0.70 -6.17
N PHE A 307 10.38 -1.82 -6.18
CA PHE A 307 11.44 -2.08 -5.20
C PHE A 307 12.58 -1.06 -5.29
N TYR A 308 12.98 -0.69 -6.50
CA TYR A 308 14.07 0.27 -6.72
C TYR A 308 13.60 1.72 -6.95
N ASN A 309 12.30 2.00 -6.80
CA ASN A 309 11.69 3.34 -6.85
C ASN A 309 11.94 4.11 -8.18
N ILE A 310 11.65 3.47 -9.32
CA ILE A 310 11.89 4.03 -10.67
C ILE A 310 10.62 4.75 -11.17
N ASN A 311 10.44 6.00 -10.79
CA ASN A 311 9.22 6.75 -11.09
C ASN A 311 8.97 7.02 -12.58
N GLU A 312 10.04 7.19 -13.38
CA GLU A 312 9.94 7.57 -14.80
C GLU A 312 9.19 6.55 -15.66
N LYS A 313 9.18 5.28 -15.24
CA LYS A 313 8.57 4.16 -15.97
C LYS A 313 7.18 3.78 -15.45
N ARG A 314 6.66 4.50 -14.46
CA ARG A 314 5.37 4.24 -13.81
C ARG A 314 4.20 4.16 -14.81
N ASN A 315 4.04 5.19 -15.65
CA ASN A 315 2.91 5.26 -16.58
C ASN A 315 2.97 4.20 -17.69
N GLU A 316 4.18 3.72 -18.04
CA GLU A 316 4.35 2.68 -19.05
C GLU A 316 3.94 1.30 -18.53
N PHE A 317 4.27 0.98 -17.27
CA PHE A 317 4.10 -0.37 -16.72
C PHE A 317 2.86 -0.56 -15.83
N PHE A 318 2.20 0.52 -15.40
CA PHE A 318 1.02 0.49 -14.52
C PHE A 318 -0.23 1.12 -15.14
N GLN A 319 -0.26 1.28 -16.46
CA GLN A 319 -1.40 1.87 -17.18
C GLN A 319 -2.74 1.16 -16.85
N LYS A 320 -2.73 -0.17 -16.75
CA LYS A 320 -3.94 -0.96 -16.48
C LYS A 320 -4.50 -0.71 -15.08
N GLU A 321 -3.63 -0.53 -14.10
CA GLU A 321 -3.98 -0.19 -12.74
C GLU A 321 -4.54 1.24 -12.69
N GLN A 322 -3.83 2.20 -13.29
CA GLN A 322 -4.25 3.60 -13.37
C GLN A 322 -5.62 3.74 -14.06
N GLU A 323 -5.84 3.08 -15.20
CA GLU A 323 -7.13 3.09 -15.92
C GLU A 323 -8.29 2.54 -15.07
N LYS A 324 -8.03 1.53 -14.23
CA LYS A 324 -9.05 0.99 -13.33
C LYS A 324 -9.36 1.94 -12.19
N ASP A 325 -8.37 2.70 -11.74
CA ASP A 325 -8.40 3.56 -10.57
C ASP A 325 -9.03 4.92 -10.87
N LYS A 326 -8.87 5.46 -12.09
CA LYS A 326 -9.46 6.73 -12.56
C LYS A 326 -10.91 6.93 -12.13
N LYS A 327 -11.77 5.93 -12.36
CA LYS A 327 -13.20 6.03 -12.04
C LYS A 327 -13.50 6.21 -10.55
N TYR A 328 -12.61 5.79 -9.66
CA TYR A 328 -12.76 6.00 -8.22
C TYR A 328 -12.07 7.29 -7.78
N GLU A 329 -10.94 7.63 -8.40
CA GLU A 329 -10.22 8.88 -8.18
C GLU A 329 -11.11 10.09 -8.51
N HIS A 330 -11.77 10.09 -9.67
CA HIS A 330 -12.69 11.16 -10.06
C HIS A 330 -13.85 11.34 -9.07
N LEU A 331 -14.29 10.26 -8.41
CA LEU A 331 -15.39 10.32 -7.42
C LEU A 331 -14.92 10.70 -6.01
N LEU A 332 -13.67 10.40 -5.67
CA LEU A 332 -13.04 10.78 -4.39
C LEU A 332 -12.68 12.26 -4.39
N TYR A 333 -12.17 12.77 -5.49
CA TYR A 333 -11.63 14.13 -5.61
C TYR A 333 -12.27 14.89 -6.78
N PRO A 334 -13.61 15.03 -6.85
CA PRO A 334 -14.29 15.59 -8.02
C PRO A 334 -13.83 17.03 -8.35
N ASN A 335 -13.36 17.79 -7.36
CA ASN A 335 -12.89 19.17 -7.56
C ASN A 335 -11.55 19.27 -8.31
N GLN A 336 -10.85 18.15 -8.53
CA GLN A 336 -9.58 18.11 -9.26
C GLN A 336 -9.75 17.72 -10.74
N PHE A 337 -10.95 17.35 -11.16
CA PHE A 337 -11.25 16.85 -12.51
C PHE A 337 -12.33 17.70 -13.17
N SER A 338 -12.48 17.55 -14.49
CA SER A 338 -13.57 18.21 -15.22
C SER A 338 -14.93 17.58 -14.90
N ASP A 339 -16.00 18.36 -15.06
CA ASP A 339 -17.36 17.87 -14.81
C ASP A 339 -17.68 16.63 -15.66
N HIS A 340 -17.17 16.61 -16.89
CA HIS A 340 -17.30 15.50 -17.82
C HIS A 340 -16.68 14.20 -17.26
N GLU A 341 -15.42 14.26 -16.78
CA GLU A 341 -14.70 13.08 -16.26
C GLU A 341 -15.37 12.46 -15.02
N VAL A 342 -15.89 13.31 -14.13
CA VAL A 342 -16.62 12.89 -12.93
C VAL A 342 -17.98 12.28 -13.31
N ALA A 343 -18.74 12.95 -14.17
CA ALA A 343 -20.03 12.47 -14.65
C ALA A 343 -19.88 11.14 -15.41
N GLU A 344 -18.91 11.05 -16.32
CA GLU A 344 -18.62 9.83 -17.08
C GLU A 344 -18.29 8.65 -16.13
N SER A 345 -17.55 8.90 -15.05
CA SER A 345 -17.23 7.87 -14.06
C SER A 345 -18.48 7.34 -13.35
N LEU A 346 -19.41 8.22 -12.94
CA LEU A 346 -20.71 7.81 -12.37
C LEU A 346 -21.54 7.01 -13.39
N ILE A 347 -21.59 7.45 -14.64
CA ILE A 347 -22.33 6.80 -15.72
C ILE A 347 -21.78 5.39 -15.99
N ASN A 348 -20.46 5.26 -16.12
CA ASN A 348 -19.79 3.98 -16.36
C ASN A 348 -19.91 3.01 -15.18
N LEU A 349 -20.10 3.54 -13.97
CA LEU A 349 -20.37 2.77 -12.76
C LEU A 349 -21.86 2.41 -12.59
N SER A 350 -22.75 2.80 -13.50
CA SER A 350 -24.19 2.57 -13.43
C SER A 350 -24.65 1.49 -14.42
N ASN A 351 -25.75 0.80 -14.11
CA ASN A 351 -26.51 0.00 -15.07
C ASN A 351 -27.73 0.74 -15.67
N TYR A 352 -28.04 1.93 -15.14
CA TYR A 352 -29.11 2.79 -15.60
C TYR A 352 -28.62 3.73 -16.70
N LYS A 353 -29.34 3.74 -17.83
CA LYS A 353 -29.02 4.56 -19.02
C LYS A 353 -29.47 6.01 -18.82
N ILE A 354 -28.74 6.76 -18.00
CA ILE A 354 -29.02 8.17 -17.69
C ILE A 354 -28.94 9.07 -18.91
N GLU A 355 -28.24 8.64 -19.96
CA GLU A 355 -28.13 9.32 -21.25
C GLU A 355 -29.49 9.44 -21.96
N ASN A 356 -30.51 8.69 -21.51
CA ASN A 356 -31.89 8.86 -21.95
C ASN A 356 -32.65 9.98 -21.23
N CYS A 357 -32.07 10.60 -20.21
CA CYS A 357 -32.62 11.79 -19.58
C CYS A 357 -32.81 12.89 -20.64
N PRO A 358 -34.00 13.53 -20.73
CA PRO A 358 -34.24 14.60 -21.69
C PRO A 358 -33.26 15.77 -21.56
N LEU A 359 -32.80 16.08 -20.35
CA LEU A 359 -31.85 17.15 -20.11
C LEU A 359 -30.47 16.79 -20.68
N TYR A 360 -29.98 15.57 -20.43
CA TYR A 360 -28.73 15.07 -21.01
C TYR A 360 -28.76 15.10 -22.54
N LYS A 361 -29.86 14.62 -23.16
CA LYS A 361 -30.02 14.64 -24.63
C LYS A 361 -30.02 16.03 -25.23
N LYS A 362 -30.56 17.02 -24.51
CA LYS A 362 -30.65 18.40 -24.99
C LYS A 362 -29.32 19.13 -24.85
N ASN A 363 -28.63 18.93 -23.73
CA ASN A 363 -27.35 19.56 -23.44
C ASN A 363 -26.56 18.70 -22.44
N PRO A 364 -25.62 17.87 -22.92
CA PRO A 364 -24.81 16.99 -22.07
C PRO A 364 -24.01 17.77 -21.03
N GLU A 365 -23.28 18.81 -21.43
CA GLU A 365 -22.43 19.62 -20.54
C GLU A 365 -23.22 20.18 -19.34
N LYS A 366 -24.42 20.71 -19.58
CA LYS A 366 -25.29 21.21 -18.50
C LYS A 366 -25.75 20.10 -17.55
N PHE A 367 -26.04 18.91 -18.08
CA PHE A 367 -26.42 17.79 -17.24
C PHE A 367 -25.24 17.26 -16.44
N GLU A 368 -24.05 17.16 -17.04
CA GLU A 368 -22.82 16.73 -16.38
C GLU A 368 -22.50 17.66 -15.21
N HIS A 369 -22.54 18.98 -15.41
CA HIS A 369 -22.38 19.96 -14.34
C HIS A 369 -23.41 19.78 -13.21
N LEU A 370 -24.71 19.64 -13.55
CA LEU A 370 -25.76 19.35 -12.57
C LEU A 370 -25.46 18.06 -11.78
N LEU A 371 -25.03 17.01 -12.46
CA LEU A 371 -24.74 15.71 -11.85
C LEU A 371 -23.55 15.82 -10.88
N VAL A 372 -22.52 16.59 -11.22
CA VAL A 372 -21.37 16.84 -10.34
C VAL A 372 -21.77 17.63 -9.11
N LEU A 373 -22.62 18.65 -9.24
CA LEU A 373 -23.16 19.37 -8.09
C LEU A 373 -23.98 18.45 -7.16
N VAL A 374 -24.80 17.56 -7.74
CA VAL A 374 -25.51 16.53 -6.97
C VAL A 374 -24.54 15.58 -6.28
N TRP A 375 -23.49 15.15 -6.99
CA TRP A 375 -22.48 14.27 -6.42
C TRP A 375 -21.73 14.93 -5.26
N GLN A 376 -21.34 16.19 -5.38
CA GLN A 376 -20.75 16.97 -4.29
C GLN A 376 -21.66 17.03 -3.07
N GLN A 377 -22.97 17.29 -3.24
CA GLN A 377 -23.91 17.28 -2.12
C GLN A 377 -24.01 15.90 -1.44
N ILE A 378 -23.90 14.82 -2.19
CA ILE A 378 -23.85 13.46 -1.63
C ILE A 378 -22.54 13.22 -0.87
N LEU A 379 -21.42 13.75 -1.36
CA LEU A 379 -20.13 13.65 -0.69
C LEU A 379 -20.08 14.46 0.60
N ASP A 380 -20.71 15.63 0.63
CA ASP A 380 -20.74 16.52 1.81
C ASP A 380 -21.42 15.84 3.02
N LEU A 381 -22.39 14.94 2.78
CA LEU A 381 -23.06 14.16 3.82
C LEU A 381 -22.10 13.24 4.62
N ARG A 382 -20.85 13.05 4.18
CA ARG A 382 -19.83 12.37 4.97
C ARG A 382 -19.57 13.06 6.31
N GLN A 383 -19.71 14.39 6.36
CA GLN A 383 -19.56 15.15 7.61
C GLN A 383 -20.64 14.79 8.63
N ASP A 384 -21.81 14.34 8.15
CA ASP A 384 -22.94 13.89 8.95
C ASP A 384 -22.91 12.36 9.20
N GLY A 385 -21.82 11.68 8.82
CA GLY A 385 -21.64 10.23 8.99
C GLY A 385 -22.24 9.36 7.87
N PHE A 386 -22.77 9.95 6.79
CA PHE A 386 -23.33 9.21 5.66
C PHE A 386 -22.37 9.18 4.47
N ASP A 387 -21.49 8.16 4.43
CA ASP A 387 -20.53 8.00 3.33
C ASP A 387 -21.07 7.09 2.21
N PHE A 388 -21.73 7.69 1.21
CA PHE A 388 -22.24 6.93 0.06
C PHE A 388 -21.13 6.20 -0.71
N LEU A 389 -19.98 6.85 -0.87
CA LEU A 389 -18.88 6.31 -1.66
C LEU A 389 -18.32 5.04 -0.99
N THR A 390 -17.95 5.16 0.29
CA THR A 390 -17.33 4.05 1.05
C THR A 390 -18.30 2.89 1.28
N ASN A 391 -19.58 3.19 1.49
CA ASN A 391 -20.58 2.18 1.81
C ASN A 391 -21.17 1.46 0.59
N TYR A 392 -21.18 2.10 -0.59
CA TYR A 392 -21.90 1.58 -1.75
C TYR A 392 -21.11 1.48 -3.06
N ILE A 393 -20.02 2.24 -3.21
CA ILE A 393 -19.23 2.25 -4.45
C ILE A 393 -17.89 1.57 -4.24
N THR A 394 -17.05 2.08 -3.35
CA THR A 394 -15.67 1.59 -3.20
C THR A 394 -15.13 1.84 -1.82
N TYR A 395 -14.29 0.94 -1.31
CA TYR A 395 -13.62 1.10 -0.04
C TYR A 395 -12.10 1.05 -0.21
N LYS A 396 -11.42 1.71 0.72
CA LYS A 396 -9.97 1.67 0.82
C LYS A 396 -9.53 0.30 1.35
N ASN A 397 -8.74 -0.42 0.58
CA ASN A 397 -8.23 -1.73 0.92
C ASN A 397 -6.70 -1.70 1.03
N GLN A 398 -6.16 -2.42 2.02
CA GLN A 398 -4.73 -2.62 2.20
C GLN A 398 -4.44 -4.11 2.22
N MET A 399 -3.51 -4.54 1.37
CA MET A 399 -3.10 -5.94 1.27
C MET A 399 -1.60 -6.10 1.36
N THR A 400 -1.14 -7.21 1.93
CA THR A 400 0.27 -7.60 1.87
C THR A 400 0.63 -8.05 0.45
N VAL A 401 1.77 -7.60 -0.05
CA VAL A 401 2.30 -7.95 -1.36
C VAL A 401 3.67 -8.60 -1.20
N GLN A 402 3.92 -9.67 -1.93
CA GLN A 402 5.24 -10.28 -2.04
C GLN A 402 5.86 -9.90 -3.38
N LEU A 403 6.76 -8.92 -3.35
CA LEU A 403 7.56 -8.54 -4.51
C LEU A 403 8.52 -9.68 -4.87
N PHE A 404 8.77 -9.86 -6.17
CA PHE A 404 9.62 -10.92 -6.72
C PHE A 404 9.18 -12.33 -6.32
N SER A 405 7.88 -12.52 -6.09
CA SER A 405 7.30 -13.85 -5.87
C SER A 405 7.75 -14.80 -6.98
N ALA A 406 8.15 -16.01 -6.59
CA ALA A 406 8.73 -17.04 -7.47
C ALA A 406 10.11 -16.69 -8.09
N ALA A 407 10.87 -15.76 -7.49
CA ALA A 407 12.28 -15.56 -7.82
C ALA A 407 13.20 -15.93 -6.66
N VAL A 408 14.45 -16.28 -6.96
CA VAL A 408 15.51 -16.33 -5.95
C VAL A 408 16.04 -14.91 -5.76
N PHE A 409 15.42 -14.17 -4.84
CA PHE A 409 15.74 -12.77 -4.59
C PHE A 409 16.15 -12.58 -3.14
N ASN A 410 17.25 -11.87 -2.89
CA ASN A 410 17.67 -11.59 -1.52
C ASN A 410 16.81 -10.48 -0.92
N HIS A 411 15.75 -10.88 -0.22
CA HIS A 411 14.83 -9.95 0.44
C HIS A 411 15.47 -9.12 1.55
N LYS A 412 16.73 -9.37 1.94
CA LYS A 412 17.49 -8.49 2.84
C LYS A 412 18.07 -7.26 2.17
N LEU A 413 17.99 -7.14 0.84
CA LEU A 413 18.43 -5.95 0.09
C LEU A 413 17.51 -4.72 0.31
N ILE A 414 16.73 -4.71 1.39
CA ILE A 414 15.62 -3.79 1.64
C ILE A 414 16.07 -2.33 1.38
N PRO A 415 15.37 -1.58 0.50
CA PRO A 415 15.91 -0.36 -0.11
C PRO A 415 15.49 0.96 0.59
N LYS A 416 16.03 2.05 0.05
CA LYS A 416 16.13 3.44 0.55
C LYS A 416 14.81 4.23 0.64
N THR A 417 13.68 3.72 0.15
CA THR A 417 12.38 4.43 0.15
C THR A 417 11.28 3.53 0.70
N VAL A 418 10.40 4.10 1.51
CA VAL A 418 9.30 3.38 2.19
C VAL A 418 8.01 3.39 1.37
N ASN A 419 7.83 4.33 0.42
CA ASN A 419 6.59 4.55 -0.32
C ASN A 419 6.84 4.69 -1.83
N PHE A 420 5.99 4.08 -2.65
CA PHE A 420 5.94 4.18 -4.11
C PHE A 420 4.48 4.39 -4.54
N GLU A 421 4.14 5.61 -4.92
CA GLU A 421 2.79 5.96 -5.38
C GLU A 421 2.64 5.58 -6.86
N ILE A 422 1.49 5.06 -7.27
CA ILE A 422 1.15 4.82 -8.68
C ILE A 422 0.27 5.96 -9.21
N ASP A 423 -0.69 6.37 -8.38
CA ASP A 423 -1.62 7.47 -8.61
C ASP A 423 -2.08 7.96 -7.21
N GLN A 424 -3.08 8.85 -7.16
CA GLN A 424 -3.54 9.42 -5.89
C GLN A 424 -4.20 8.39 -4.96
N ILE A 425 -4.65 7.25 -5.48
CA ILE A 425 -5.46 6.28 -4.74
C ILE A 425 -4.80 4.91 -4.61
N ARG A 426 -3.68 4.68 -5.30
CA ARG A 426 -2.86 3.47 -5.22
C ARG A 426 -1.42 3.79 -4.84
N LYS A 427 -0.96 3.18 -3.75
CA LYS A 427 0.44 3.24 -3.35
C LYS A 427 0.93 1.92 -2.78
N TYR A 428 2.21 1.65 -2.98
CA TYR A 428 2.95 0.57 -2.37
C TYR A 428 3.83 1.11 -1.27
N PHE A 429 3.92 0.41 -0.15
CA PHE A 429 4.80 0.82 0.93
C PHE A 429 5.36 -0.36 1.70
N TYR A 430 6.53 -0.17 2.32
CA TYR A 430 7.21 -1.19 3.09
C TYR A 430 7.06 -0.95 4.60
N ASP A 431 6.40 -1.87 5.29
CA ASP A 431 6.31 -1.87 6.75
C ASP A 431 7.59 -2.50 7.33
N LYS A 432 8.45 -1.68 7.95
CA LYS A 432 9.72 -2.12 8.54
C LYS A 432 9.53 -3.03 9.75
N GLU A 433 8.48 -2.84 10.53
CA GLU A 433 8.21 -3.63 11.74
C GLU A 433 7.74 -5.04 11.37
N LYS A 434 6.87 -5.13 10.36
CA LYS A 434 6.35 -6.40 9.84
C LYS A 434 7.21 -7.02 8.74
N ALA A 435 8.31 -6.37 8.39
CA ALA A 435 9.22 -6.74 7.32
C ALA A 435 8.53 -7.09 5.99
N SER A 436 7.44 -6.39 5.65
CA SER A 436 6.53 -6.77 4.56
C SER A 436 6.11 -5.58 3.69
N TRP A 437 5.92 -5.82 2.40
CA TRP A 437 5.33 -4.84 1.48
C TRP A 437 3.81 -4.87 1.56
N TYR A 438 3.20 -3.70 1.38
CA TYR A 438 1.77 -3.50 1.32
C TYR A 438 1.40 -2.72 0.06
N CYS A 439 0.22 -3.01 -0.49
CA CYS A 439 -0.44 -2.17 -1.49
C CYS A 439 -1.74 -1.64 -0.87
N GLU A 440 -1.87 -0.33 -0.87
CA GLU A 440 -3.10 0.38 -0.57
C GLU A 440 -3.76 0.77 -1.89
N SER A 441 -5.04 0.44 -2.06
CA SER A 441 -5.82 0.77 -3.27
C SER A 441 -7.32 0.73 -3.00
N TYR A 442 -8.12 1.29 -3.90
CA TYR A 442 -9.58 1.31 -3.76
C TYR A 442 -10.25 0.17 -4.52
N TRP A 443 -11.13 -0.55 -3.83
CA TRP A 443 -11.78 -1.77 -4.34
C TRP A 443 -13.26 -1.55 -4.49
N GLY A 444 -13.81 -1.99 -5.63
CA GLY A 444 -15.25 -1.86 -5.91
C GLY A 444 -16.10 -2.78 -5.06
N LEU A 445 -17.26 -2.32 -4.63
CA LEU A 445 -18.23 -3.11 -3.88
C LEU A 445 -19.11 -3.96 -4.80
N ALA A 446 -19.50 -5.13 -4.29
CA ALA A 446 -20.44 -5.99 -5.00
C ALA A 446 -21.80 -5.28 -5.15
N GLY A 447 -22.34 -5.26 -6.37
CA GLY A 447 -23.62 -4.61 -6.64
C GLY A 447 -23.56 -3.08 -6.85
N GLN A 448 -22.36 -2.47 -6.82
CA GLN A 448 -22.19 -1.02 -7.05
C GLN A 448 -22.95 -0.53 -8.30
N LYS A 449 -22.96 -1.32 -9.38
CA LYS A 449 -23.67 -0.96 -10.63
C LYS A 449 -25.16 -0.73 -10.47
N SER A 450 -25.81 -1.55 -9.64
CA SER A 450 -27.23 -1.43 -9.36
C SER A 450 -27.52 -0.26 -8.43
N ILE A 451 -26.66 -0.04 -7.44
CA ILE A 451 -26.83 1.02 -6.45
C ILE A 451 -26.63 2.40 -7.09
N VAL A 452 -25.54 2.58 -7.85
CA VAL A 452 -25.31 3.79 -8.65
C VAL A 452 -26.41 3.95 -9.71
N GLY A 453 -26.91 2.85 -10.28
CA GLY A 453 -28.07 2.88 -11.18
C GLY A 453 -29.35 3.40 -10.54
N ASN A 454 -29.60 3.08 -9.26
CA ASN A 454 -30.73 3.62 -8.51
C ASN A 454 -30.52 5.10 -8.17
N LEU A 455 -29.29 5.49 -7.83
CA LEU A 455 -28.93 6.89 -7.62
C LEU A 455 -29.21 7.72 -8.88
N LEU A 456 -28.65 7.34 -10.03
CA LEU A 456 -28.84 8.06 -11.28
C LEU A 456 -30.30 8.05 -11.75
N HIS A 457 -31.04 6.97 -11.49
CA HIS A 457 -32.48 6.95 -11.74
C HIS A 457 -33.22 8.01 -10.92
N GLU A 458 -32.91 8.17 -9.63
CA GLU A 458 -33.54 9.19 -8.80
C GLU A 458 -33.12 10.61 -9.21
N VAL A 459 -31.89 10.79 -9.68
CA VAL A 459 -31.47 12.04 -10.33
C VAL A 459 -32.34 12.34 -11.56
N ASP A 460 -32.50 11.40 -12.52
CA ASP A 460 -33.38 11.62 -13.70
C ASP A 460 -34.81 11.94 -13.25
N ARG A 461 -35.35 11.17 -12.29
CA ARG A 461 -36.70 11.36 -11.77
C ARG A 461 -36.90 12.77 -11.20
N GLU A 462 -35.98 13.24 -10.36
CA GLU A 462 -36.08 14.56 -9.74
C GLU A 462 -35.79 15.68 -10.75
N VAL A 463 -34.89 15.49 -11.73
CA VAL A 463 -34.67 16.41 -12.85
C VAL A 463 -35.95 16.57 -13.68
N ARG A 464 -36.60 15.47 -14.09
CA ARG A 464 -37.85 15.53 -14.87
C ARG A 464 -38.96 16.32 -14.19
N LYS A 465 -39.12 16.12 -12.88
CA LYS A 465 -40.09 16.89 -12.08
C LYS A 465 -39.70 18.36 -11.96
N ASN A 466 -38.43 18.64 -11.69
CA ASN A 466 -37.96 20.00 -11.43
C ASN A 466 -37.92 20.90 -12.67
N PHE A 467 -37.73 20.31 -13.84
CA PHE A 467 -37.66 21.02 -15.12
C PHE A 467 -38.88 20.78 -16.01
N ASN A 468 -39.90 20.07 -15.52
CA ASN A 468 -41.10 19.68 -16.27
C ASN A 468 -40.78 18.99 -17.61
N LEU A 469 -39.85 18.03 -17.59
CA LEU A 469 -39.35 17.33 -18.78
C LEU A 469 -39.88 15.89 -18.86
N GLY A 470 -40.47 15.52 -20.00
CA GLY A 470 -40.84 14.14 -20.30
C GLY A 470 -41.88 13.53 -19.35
N ARG A 471 -41.92 12.19 -19.28
CA ARG A 471 -42.85 11.45 -18.39
C ARG A 471 -42.24 11.26 -16.99
N ASN A 472 -43.10 11.37 -15.97
CA ASN A 472 -42.75 11.11 -14.58
C ASN A 472 -42.32 9.66 -14.35
N LEU A 473 -41.21 9.47 -13.64
CA LEU A 473 -40.68 8.16 -13.26
C LEU A 473 -41.16 7.76 -11.85
N LYS A 474 -41.41 6.46 -11.64
CA LYS A 474 -41.75 5.91 -10.32
C LYS A 474 -40.51 5.88 -9.42
N PRO A 475 -40.61 6.19 -8.13
CA PRO A 475 -39.47 6.17 -7.22
C PRO A 475 -38.82 4.78 -7.14
N ARG A 476 -37.49 4.75 -7.02
CA ARG A 476 -36.70 3.58 -6.64
C ARG A 476 -36.20 3.70 -5.20
N LYS A 477 -35.69 2.58 -4.67
CA LYS A 477 -35.14 2.52 -3.33
C LYS A 477 -33.84 3.31 -3.25
N ILE A 478 -33.86 4.37 -2.44
CA ILE A 478 -32.71 5.13 -1.98
C ILE A 478 -33.03 5.66 -0.57
N GLU A 479 -32.01 5.90 0.23
CA GLU A 479 -32.19 6.47 1.57
C GLU A 479 -32.60 7.94 1.50
N LYS A 480 -33.32 8.41 2.53
CA LYS A 480 -33.95 9.74 2.53
C LYS A 480 -32.93 10.88 2.45
N HIS A 481 -31.80 10.76 3.13
CA HIS A 481 -30.75 11.79 3.12
C HIS A 481 -30.09 11.93 1.74
N TYR A 482 -29.82 10.82 1.03
CA TYR A 482 -29.31 10.90 -0.34
C TYR A 482 -30.36 11.47 -1.32
N LEU A 483 -31.65 11.13 -1.15
CA LEU A 483 -32.71 11.76 -1.94
C LEU A 483 -32.80 13.26 -1.68
N GLN A 484 -32.57 13.70 -0.45
CA GLN A 484 -32.54 15.11 -0.08
C GLN A 484 -31.32 15.81 -0.72
N ALA A 485 -30.12 15.22 -0.62
CA ALA A 485 -28.92 15.72 -1.30
C ALA A 485 -29.08 15.84 -2.82
N ILE A 486 -29.78 14.89 -3.47
CA ILE A 486 -30.14 15.00 -4.90
C ILE A 486 -30.95 16.27 -5.16
N LYS A 487 -31.98 16.53 -4.34
CA LYS A 487 -32.82 17.73 -4.51
C LYS A 487 -32.04 19.01 -4.25
N ASP A 488 -31.17 19.01 -3.25
CA ASP A 488 -30.35 20.16 -2.89
C ASP A 488 -29.32 20.48 -3.98
N GLY A 489 -28.69 19.46 -4.58
CA GLY A 489 -27.82 19.64 -5.74
C GLY A 489 -28.55 20.21 -6.96
N ILE A 490 -29.76 19.73 -7.26
CA ILE A 490 -30.60 20.29 -8.33
C ILE A 490 -31.02 21.74 -8.02
N LYS A 491 -31.33 22.05 -6.76
CA LYS A 491 -31.65 23.42 -6.33
C LYS A 491 -30.45 24.34 -6.48
N LYS A 492 -29.25 23.89 -6.09
CA LYS A 492 -27.99 24.62 -6.27
C LYS A 492 -27.73 24.94 -7.75
N TYR A 493 -27.84 23.94 -8.62
CA TYR A 493 -27.72 24.14 -10.07
C TYR A 493 -28.72 25.18 -10.60
N LYS A 494 -29.99 25.14 -10.16
CA LYS A 494 -31.00 26.15 -10.56
C LYS A 494 -30.63 27.56 -10.13
N ILE A 495 -30.08 27.71 -8.92
CA ILE A 495 -29.61 29.00 -8.40
C ILE A 495 -28.45 29.52 -9.27
N GLU A 496 -27.50 28.65 -9.62
CA GLU A 496 -26.37 29.00 -10.48
C GLU A 496 -26.82 29.38 -11.90
N GLU A 497 -27.70 28.59 -12.52
CA GLU A 497 -28.30 28.93 -13.82
C GLU A 497 -29.08 30.25 -13.78
N TYR A 498 -29.78 30.54 -12.68
CA TYR A 498 -30.49 31.80 -12.51
C TYR A 498 -29.51 32.98 -12.43
N LYS A 499 -28.44 32.86 -11.62
CA LYS A 499 -27.39 33.87 -11.51
C LYS A 499 -26.68 34.12 -12.85
N LEU A 500 -26.39 33.08 -13.62
CA LEU A 500 -25.77 33.21 -14.95
C LEU A 500 -26.67 33.91 -15.98
N LYS A 501 -28.00 33.83 -15.80
CA LYS A 501 -28.98 34.53 -16.64
C LYS A 501 -29.25 35.96 -16.19
N GLN A 502 -28.83 36.36 -14.99
CA GLN A 502 -28.94 37.75 -14.56
C GLN A 502 -27.93 38.59 -15.36
N PRO A 503 -28.34 39.76 -15.90
CA PRO A 503 -27.42 40.66 -16.58
C PRO A 503 -26.33 41.09 -15.58
N LYS A 504 -25.06 41.03 -16.00
CA LYS A 504 -23.97 41.65 -15.24
C LYS A 504 -24.21 43.16 -15.23
N ILE A 505 -24.67 43.70 -14.12
CA ILE A 505 -24.82 45.14 -13.94
C ILE A 505 -23.43 45.70 -13.65
N GLU A 506 -22.75 46.22 -14.68
CA GLU A 506 -21.56 47.05 -14.49
C GLU A 506 -21.99 48.45 -14.05
N ILE A 507 -21.84 48.73 -12.75
CA ILE A 507 -22.05 50.07 -12.21
C ILE A 507 -20.80 50.89 -12.51
N ASN A 508 -20.90 51.82 -13.47
CA ASN A 508 -19.81 52.72 -13.78
C ASN A 508 -19.70 53.82 -12.70
N LEU A 509 -18.74 53.67 -11.79
CA LEU A 509 -18.48 54.62 -10.71
C LEU A 509 -17.81 55.92 -11.19
N ALA A 510 -17.40 56.03 -12.46
CA ALA A 510 -16.71 57.21 -12.98
C ALA A 510 -17.59 58.47 -12.98
N HIS A 511 -18.92 58.32 -13.02
CA HIS A 511 -19.87 59.43 -12.98
C HIS A 511 -20.42 59.71 -11.57
N LEU A 512 -19.95 58.98 -10.56
CA LEU A 512 -20.49 59.07 -9.21
C LEU A 512 -20.12 60.43 -8.55
N SER A 513 -18.96 60.99 -8.89
CA SER A 513 -18.58 62.36 -8.49
C SER A 513 -19.52 63.39 -9.11
N THR A 514 -19.78 63.30 -10.42
CA THR A 514 -20.70 64.21 -11.12
C THR A 514 -22.12 64.13 -10.57
N ILE A 515 -22.62 62.91 -10.30
CA ILE A 515 -23.94 62.72 -9.68
C ILE A 515 -24.01 63.34 -8.28
N ARG A 516 -22.93 63.24 -7.49
CA ARG A 516 -22.85 63.86 -6.16
C ARG A 516 -22.80 65.38 -6.24
N GLU A 517 -22.05 65.93 -7.19
CA GLU A 517 -21.95 67.38 -7.43
C GLU A 517 -23.29 67.95 -7.90
N ASP A 518 -23.96 67.29 -8.85
CA ASP A 518 -25.27 67.70 -9.35
C ASP A 518 -26.36 67.63 -8.26
N ALA A 519 -26.33 66.57 -7.44
CA ALA A 519 -27.22 66.41 -6.31
C ALA A 519 -26.96 67.46 -5.22
N ALA A 520 -25.68 67.76 -4.92
CA ALA A 520 -25.30 68.82 -4.00
C ALA A 520 -25.77 70.19 -4.51
N GLY A 521 -25.56 70.51 -5.78
CA GLY A 521 -26.03 71.77 -6.38
C GLY A 521 -27.55 71.91 -6.36
N THR A 522 -28.29 70.82 -6.62
CA THR A 522 -29.76 70.83 -6.55
C THR A 522 -30.25 71.01 -5.12
N ARG A 523 -29.63 70.32 -4.16
CA ARG A 523 -29.93 70.42 -2.73
C ARG A 523 -29.68 71.84 -2.22
N ASP A 524 -28.53 72.41 -2.53
CA ASP A 524 -28.14 73.76 -2.10
C ASP A 524 -29.03 74.84 -2.70
N SER A 525 -29.61 74.60 -3.89
CA SER A 525 -30.60 75.50 -4.51
C SER A 525 -32.00 75.41 -3.88
N LEU A 526 -32.30 74.34 -3.13
CA LEU A 526 -33.60 74.13 -2.48
C LEU A 526 -33.60 74.54 -1.00
N LEU A 527 -32.42 74.78 -0.42
CA LEU A 527 -32.26 75.25 0.95
C LEU A 527 -32.50 76.75 1.05
N THR A 528 -33.20 77.17 2.11
CA THR A 528 -33.38 78.59 2.43
C THR A 528 -32.13 79.18 3.08
N GLU A 529 -32.00 80.52 3.12
CA GLU A 529 -30.80 81.19 3.67
C GLU A 529 -30.55 80.88 5.16
N GLU A 530 -31.58 80.55 5.94
CA GLU A 530 -31.44 80.10 7.33
C GLU A 530 -30.91 78.66 7.43
N GLU A 531 -31.39 77.76 6.57
CA GLU A 531 -30.97 76.35 6.56
C GLU A 531 -29.52 76.19 6.05
N LEU A 532 -29.11 77.01 5.07
CA LEU A 532 -27.71 77.08 4.58
C LEU A 532 -26.73 77.60 5.63
N ARG A 533 -27.18 78.42 6.59
CA ARG A 533 -26.36 78.88 7.72
C ARG A 533 -26.24 77.79 8.78
N ALA A 534 -27.34 77.14 9.13
CA ALA A 534 -27.33 76.04 10.09
C ALA A 534 -26.42 74.89 9.65
N GLU A 535 -26.43 74.52 8.35
CA GLU A 535 -25.56 73.44 7.83
C GLU A 535 -24.07 73.85 7.80
N LYS A 536 -23.75 75.14 7.62
CA LYS A 536 -22.37 75.65 7.71
C LYS A 536 -21.88 75.69 9.15
N GLU A 537 -22.76 75.98 10.09
CA GLU A 537 -22.46 75.92 11.52
C GLU A 537 -22.25 74.48 11.97
N GLU A 538 -23.07 73.52 11.51
CA GLU A 538 -22.87 72.08 11.73
C GLU A 538 -21.55 71.56 11.15
N LYS A 539 -21.23 71.90 9.89
CA LYS A 539 -19.95 71.49 9.28
C LYS A 539 -18.73 72.11 9.96
N GLN A 540 -18.85 73.34 10.47
CA GLN A 540 -17.79 73.95 11.28
C GLN A 540 -17.64 73.26 12.64
N LEU A 541 -18.74 72.85 13.27
CA LEU A 541 -18.70 72.05 14.50
C LEU A 541 -18.04 70.68 14.25
N GLU A 542 -18.34 70.02 13.13
CA GLU A 542 -17.72 68.75 12.73
C GLU A 542 -16.21 68.90 12.43
N GLU A 543 -15.79 69.95 11.70
CA GLU A 543 -14.37 70.22 11.42
C GLU A 543 -13.58 70.64 12.67
N ILE A 544 -14.23 71.25 13.66
CA ILE A 544 -13.62 71.54 14.97
C ILE A 544 -13.42 70.23 15.75
N THR A 545 -14.36 69.28 15.69
CA THR A 545 -14.22 67.97 16.34
C THR A 545 -13.19 67.04 15.68
N GLU A 546 -12.89 67.19 14.38
CA GLU A 546 -11.84 66.40 13.71
C GLU A 546 -10.42 66.93 13.95
N LYS A 547 -10.24 68.23 14.23
CA LYS A 547 -8.92 68.85 14.43
C LYS A 547 -8.33 68.71 15.84
N ASP A 548 -9.11 68.24 16.82
CA ASP A 548 -8.66 68.01 18.20
C ASP A 548 -8.10 66.59 18.46
N ARG A 549 -7.94 65.76 17.42
CA ARG A 549 -7.28 64.44 17.52
C ARG A 549 -5.77 64.56 17.30
N ASP A 550 -5.04 64.90 18.36
CA ASP A 550 -3.58 64.74 18.44
C ASP A 550 -3.20 63.35 19.00
N GLU A 551 -2.08 62.83 18.50
CA GLU A 551 -1.46 61.51 18.70
C GLU A 551 -0.97 61.21 20.14
N ASP A 552 -0.84 59.91 20.44
CA ASP A 552 -0.23 59.26 21.62
C ASP A 552 -1.07 59.12 22.91
N PHE A 553 -2.11 58.28 22.86
CA PHE A 553 -2.51 57.30 23.91
C PHE A 553 -3.36 56.23 23.18
N GLU A 554 -3.34 54.95 23.58
CA GLU A 554 -4.33 53.96 23.10
C GLU A 554 -5.71 54.43 23.60
N ASP A 555 -6.34 55.29 22.81
CA ASP A 555 -7.60 55.92 23.13
C ASP A 555 -8.69 55.02 22.58
N TYR A 556 -9.53 54.48 23.46
CA TYR A 556 -10.73 53.70 23.15
C TYR A 556 -11.82 54.58 22.49
N GLY A 557 -11.39 55.55 21.69
CA GLY A 557 -12.19 56.61 21.09
C GLY A 557 -12.88 57.50 22.10
N LEU A 558 -12.40 57.64 23.35
CA LEU A 558 -13.10 58.38 24.42
C LEU A 558 -12.71 59.86 24.42
N SER A 559 -13.69 60.75 24.63
CA SER A 559 -13.40 62.17 24.80
C SER A 559 -12.64 62.45 26.11
N ARG A 560 -11.99 63.62 26.20
CA ARG A 560 -11.28 64.04 27.42
C ARG A 560 -12.20 64.06 28.64
N GLU A 561 -13.46 64.45 28.45
CA GLU A 561 -14.49 64.49 29.48
C GLU A 561 -14.96 63.09 29.89
N GLU A 562 -15.09 62.16 28.95
CA GLU A 562 -15.45 60.76 29.21
C GLU A 562 -14.32 60.03 29.96
N LEU A 563 -13.06 60.23 29.55
CA LEU A 563 -11.90 59.64 30.20
C LEU A 563 -11.72 60.19 31.63
N HIS A 564 -11.99 61.49 31.84
CA HIS A 564 -12.01 62.07 33.18
C HIS A 564 -13.15 61.49 34.04
N THR A 565 -14.31 61.26 33.45
CA THR A 565 -15.47 60.65 34.12
C THR A 565 -15.15 59.23 34.61
N ILE A 566 -14.52 58.39 33.78
CA ILE A 566 -14.06 57.06 34.19
C ILE A 566 -13.06 57.15 35.35
N LYS A 567 -12.09 58.07 35.28
CA LYS A 567 -11.11 58.27 36.37
C LYS A 567 -11.72 58.76 37.68
N MET A 568 -12.80 59.55 37.63
CA MET A 568 -13.55 59.95 38.83
C MET A 568 -14.31 58.75 39.42
N LEU A 569 -14.97 57.96 38.57
CA LEU A 569 -15.72 56.78 39.00
C LEU A 569 -14.81 55.71 39.62
N LEU A 570 -13.62 55.48 39.05
CA LEU A 570 -12.60 54.58 39.62
C LEU A 570 -12.09 55.02 41.00
N LYS A 571 -12.19 56.31 41.33
CA LYS A 571 -11.86 56.86 42.66
C LYS A 571 -13.05 56.88 43.61
N GLY A 572 -14.23 56.44 43.17
CA GLY A 572 -15.49 56.52 43.92
C GLY A 572 -16.07 57.93 44.00
N GLU A 573 -15.66 58.85 43.13
CA GLU A 573 -16.16 60.22 43.07
C GLU A 573 -17.38 60.32 42.14
N ASN A 574 -18.36 61.17 42.49
CA ASN A 574 -19.55 61.38 41.65
C ASN A 574 -19.27 62.41 40.54
N PRO A 575 -19.35 62.04 39.25
CA PRO A 575 -19.01 62.93 38.14
C PRO A 575 -20.11 63.96 37.82
N ALA A 576 -21.29 63.89 38.43
CA ALA A 576 -22.43 64.72 38.06
C ALA A 576 -22.17 66.23 38.18
N GLN A 577 -21.36 66.67 39.16
CA GLN A 577 -21.01 68.08 39.31
C GLN A 577 -20.02 68.54 38.24
N TYR A 578 -19.01 67.71 37.94
CA TYR A 578 -18.03 67.96 36.88
C TYR A 578 -18.69 68.08 35.51
N LEU A 579 -19.56 67.13 35.17
CA LEU A 579 -20.28 67.12 33.89
C LEU A 579 -21.26 68.29 33.77
N LYS A 580 -21.92 68.67 34.88
CA LYS A 580 -22.81 69.83 34.91
C LYS A 580 -22.06 71.15 34.67
N GLU A 581 -20.86 71.32 35.22
CA GLU A 581 -20.00 72.48 34.96
C GLU A 581 -19.53 72.55 33.49
N LYS A 582 -19.46 71.39 32.81
CA LYS A 582 -19.15 71.28 31.38
C LYS A 582 -20.38 71.29 30.47
N HIS A 583 -21.57 71.54 31.01
CA HIS A 583 -22.85 71.49 30.28
C HIS A 583 -23.16 70.14 29.62
N LEU A 584 -22.62 69.04 30.14
CA LEU A 584 -22.85 67.68 29.67
C LEU A 584 -23.86 66.95 30.56
N MET A 585 -24.73 66.15 29.94
CA MET A 585 -25.73 65.36 30.65
C MET A 585 -25.14 64.00 31.04
N THR A 586 -25.15 63.67 32.34
CA THR A 586 -24.52 62.47 32.89
C THR A 586 -24.95 61.19 32.17
N ALA A 587 -26.25 60.98 31.94
CA ALA A 587 -26.76 59.79 31.26
C ALA A 587 -26.16 59.60 29.86
N VAL A 588 -26.07 60.66 29.06
CA VAL A 588 -25.54 60.60 27.69
C VAL A 588 -24.05 60.28 27.68
N VAL A 589 -23.29 60.85 28.61
CA VAL A 589 -21.85 60.58 28.74
C VAL A 589 -21.61 59.12 29.15
N ILE A 590 -22.41 58.59 30.07
CA ILE A 590 -22.30 57.18 30.49
C ILE A 590 -22.69 56.22 29.37
N ASP A 591 -23.77 56.49 28.64
CA ASP A 591 -24.20 55.66 27.50
C ASP A 591 -23.12 55.63 26.40
N ASN A 592 -22.52 56.79 26.08
CA ASN A 592 -21.42 56.86 25.11
C ASN A 592 -20.18 56.08 25.57
N ILE A 593 -19.84 56.12 26.86
CA ILE A 593 -18.72 55.34 27.43
C ILE A 593 -19.00 53.85 27.27
N ASN A 594 -20.20 53.39 27.64
CA ASN A 594 -20.58 51.99 27.53
C ASN A 594 -20.56 51.51 26.07
N GLU A 595 -21.11 52.30 25.14
CA GLU A 595 -21.09 51.95 23.71
C GLU A 595 -19.66 51.82 23.16
N ARG A 596 -18.76 52.74 23.56
CA ARG A 596 -17.35 52.72 23.10
C ARG A 596 -16.54 51.57 23.68
N LEU A 597 -16.85 51.14 24.90
CA LEU A 597 -16.16 50.03 25.56
C LEU A 597 -16.80 48.66 25.27
N PHE A 598 -17.99 48.63 24.65
CA PHE A 598 -18.72 47.40 24.34
C PHE A 598 -17.95 46.46 23.40
N ASP A 599 -17.22 47.00 22.42
CA ASP A 599 -16.45 46.18 21.47
C ASP A 599 -15.27 45.45 22.14
N GLU A 600 -14.72 46.01 23.23
CA GLU A 600 -13.58 45.44 23.96
C GLU A 600 -14.02 44.52 25.10
N ILE A 601 -15.05 44.91 25.86
CA ILE A 601 -15.48 44.20 27.08
C ILE A 601 -16.69 43.29 26.81
N GLY A 602 -17.49 43.59 25.78
CA GLY A 602 -18.66 42.80 25.38
C GLY A 602 -19.91 43.03 26.24
N ASP A 603 -19.86 43.99 27.17
CA ASP A 603 -20.97 44.34 28.07
C ASP A 603 -20.90 45.82 28.51
N ASN A 604 -21.98 46.31 29.10
CA ASN A 604 -21.98 47.62 29.76
C ASN A 604 -21.14 47.57 31.03
N VAL A 605 -20.35 48.61 31.26
CA VAL A 605 -19.37 48.64 32.35
C VAL A 605 -19.69 49.66 33.45
N ILE A 606 -20.55 50.62 33.16
CA ILE A 606 -21.08 51.58 34.12
C ILE A 606 -22.61 51.44 34.16
N GLU A 607 -23.17 51.30 35.36
CA GLU A 607 -24.61 51.29 35.59
C GLU A 607 -25.04 52.42 36.53
N PHE A 608 -26.34 52.75 36.51
CA PHE A 608 -26.92 53.71 37.46
C PHE A 608 -27.48 52.97 38.68
N VAL A 609 -26.80 53.09 39.81
CA VAL A 609 -27.28 52.59 41.11
C VAL A 609 -27.86 53.76 41.89
N ASN A 610 -29.18 53.78 42.10
CA ASN A 610 -29.91 54.88 42.77
C ASN A 610 -29.65 56.26 42.14
N ASP A 611 -29.76 56.37 40.80
CA ASP A 611 -29.49 57.58 40.02
C ASP A 611 -28.04 58.11 40.10
N VAL A 612 -27.10 57.30 40.59
CA VAL A 612 -25.67 57.61 40.61
C VAL A 612 -24.93 56.63 39.69
N PRO A 613 -24.12 57.10 38.73
CA PRO A 613 -23.33 56.20 37.90
C PRO A 613 -22.24 55.55 38.75
N ALA A 614 -22.10 54.24 38.62
CA ALA A 614 -21.08 53.43 39.30
C ALA A 614 -20.55 52.36 38.32
N ILE A 615 -19.26 52.07 38.42
CA ILE A 615 -18.65 50.97 37.66
C ILE A 615 -19.19 49.65 38.23
N ILE A 616 -19.59 48.74 37.34
CA ILE A 616 -20.04 47.41 37.73
C ILE A 616 -18.85 46.64 38.31
N GLU A 617 -19.04 46.06 39.51
CA GLU A 617 -17.97 45.42 40.30
C GLU A 617 -17.20 44.36 39.49
N ASP A 618 -17.90 43.59 38.66
CA ASP A 618 -17.34 42.53 37.81
C ASP A 618 -16.32 43.07 36.76
N TYR A 619 -16.44 44.34 36.35
CA TYR A 619 -15.58 44.96 35.33
C TYR A 619 -14.60 45.99 35.92
N GLN A 620 -14.57 46.13 37.26
CA GLN A 620 -13.73 47.13 37.92
C GLN A 620 -12.24 46.86 37.70
N GLU A 621 -11.79 45.61 37.80
CA GLU A 621 -10.38 45.23 37.59
C GLU A 621 -9.95 45.47 36.14
N ASP A 622 -10.82 45.20 35.17
CA ASP A 622 -10.56 45.42 33.74
C ASP A 622 -10.43 46.91 33.39
N ILE A 623 -11.34 47.75 33.90
CA ILE A 623 -11.27 49.21 33.70
C ILE A 623 -10.06 49.81 34.42
N GLU A 624 -9.70 49.33 35.62
CA GLU A 624 -8.48 49.75 36.31
C GLU A 624 -7.22 49.41 35.50
N ASP A 625 -7.16 48.22 34.92
CA ASP A 625 -6.04 47.80 34.08
C ASP A 625 -5.96 48.62 32.78
N MET A 626 -7.09 48.95 32.16
CA MET A 626 -7.15 49.76 30.92
C MET A 626 -6.77 51.23 31.15
N PHE A 627 -7.17 51.84 32.28
CA PHE A 627 -7.07 53.29 32.47
C PHE A 627 -6.12 53.76 33.59
N LEU A 628 -5.60 52.86 34.44
CA LEU A 628 -4.66 53.20 35.52
C LEU A 628 -3.29 52.51 35.39
N LYS A 629 -3.22 51.29 34.85
CA LYS A 629 -1.94 50.59 34.62
C LYS A 629 -1.44 50.87 33.21
N GLY A 630 -0.66 51.95 33.04
CA GLY A 630 0.12 52.13 31.82
C GLY A 630 1.01 50.90 31.58
N LYS A 631 0.79 50.17 30.49
CA LYS A 631 1.74 49.17 30.00
C LYS A 631 3.00 49.92 29.58
N ASN A 632 4.12 49.62 30.25
CA ASN A 632 5.46 49.98 29.77
C ASN A 632 5.75 49.38 28.40
#